data_AF-A0A534L7C4-F1
#
_entry.id   AF-A0A534L7C4-F1
#
_cell.length_a   1.000
_cell.length_b   1.000
_cell.length_c   1.000
_cell.angle_alpha   90.00
_cell.angle_beta   90.00
_cell.angle_gamma   90.00
#
_symmetry.space_group_name_H-M   'P 1'
#
loop_
_entity.id
_entity.type
_entity.pdbx_description
1 polymer ?
#
loop_
_entity_poly.entity_id
_entity_poly.type
_entity_poly.pdbx_seq_one_letter_code
_entity_poly.pdbx_strand_id
1 'polypeptide(L)'
;MEGGGLEHMVLSFAACAVAVLVGLSAFAVSGRSERASPMFVLAAPTPGAYFDFVVSILMENHGICDILTYCGGSAPFETQLANASGLATNYSPGPCGKSLLDYLCLTGASTFGCTENPNPNSDACTRLAWQSPNIVDRLVDAGLTWKAYMENMTSDCGSPAGTGYVIRHNPFAYYGDIATNATRCARVVPAGIDDSALLDDLGSASSASNYMWLTPNLCNDMDACPVATGDAYLSTLVPKILGSTVFTTERAALFITFDEAASGRGTPAIYTVWSGPAAKVGYTSSVSYNHFSPLSTVEANWNLPPLNANDSAARNMSEFFVGSPPDFSLSASPWTLSFMAGGSAISNVSLQSQNGFQGAVTLDATSSPAGVTAVCSPSVISGGETSACAMTSSVAGSFDVTVSGTAGTRVNHATIHVQVIGLLSAGFAIPSRSFVGQPVDLLGSVSGGRSPYDYAWQLGDQSTMTGDRVSHVYSSEGVYRVNLTIHDGSGQVATASKDLTVARSTPGVLTGAATGVEDVRATLHGDLRTLGEATTVIVGFRYGLDPTLSQATNWTTGPASAAGVYASLVTDLTPNTTYYFDAWATGHGFTTGGIMSFTTIALPKPMGTPGATVRVEGTLGTNGWYISDVTVTFTAS
;
A
#
# COMPACT_ATOMS: atom_id res chain seq x y z
N MET A 1 -73.81 19.97 66.50
CA MET A 1 -72.53 19.24 66.44
C MET A 1 -71.54 20.21 65.81
N GLU A 2 -71.22 21.27 66.57
CA GLU A 2 -70.00 21.37 67.40
C GLU A 2 -68.77 21.34 66.50
N GLY A 3 -67.99 22.40 66.30
CA GLY A 3 -67.71 23.61 67.08
C GLY A 3 -66.19 23.80 66.99
N GLY A 4 -65.56 24.96 66.90
CA GLY A 4 -65.97 26.36 66.87
C GLY A 4 -64.76 27.21 66.45
N GLY A 5 -65.01 28.48 66.10
CA GLY A 5 -63.98 29.52 65.98
C GLY A 5 -63.37 29.89 67.34
N LEU A 6 -62.47 30.85 67.49
CA LEU A 6 -62.14 31.99 66.64
C LEU A 6 -60.75 32.53 67.07
N GLU A 7 -60.18 33.28 66.14
CA GLU A 7 -58.94 34.06 66.06
C GLU A 7 -58.49 34.96 67.24
N HIS A 8 -57.26 35.49 67.04
CA HIS A 8 -56.69 36.79 67.46
C HIS A 8 -55.97 36.85 68.83
N MET A 9 -54.84 37.55 69.06
CA MET A 9 -53.86 38.29 68.24
C MET A 9 -52.76 38.83 69.20
N VAL A 10 -51.52 38.97 68.68
CA VAL A 10 -50.39 39.90 69.04
C VAL A 10 -49.50 39.75 70.30
N LEU A 11 -48.20 39.98 70.02
CA LEU A 11 -47.06 40.55 70.81
C LEU A 11 -46.29 39.57 71.72
N SER A 12 -44.96 39.62 71.85
CA SER A 12 -43.81 40.12 71.08
C SER A 12 -42.56 39.93 71.98
N PHE A 13 -41.41 39.69 71.35
CA PHE A 13 -40.04 39.94 71.82
C PHE A 13 -39.36 39.15 72.96
N ALA A 14 -38.16 38.68 72.57
CA ALA A 14 -36.86 38.79 73.26
C ALA A 14 -36.27 37.55 73.92
N ALA A 15 -35.10 37.19 73.35
CA ALA A 15 -34.14 36.20 73.78
C ALA A 15 -33.45 36.54 75.11
N CYS A 16 -32.98 35.51 75.82
CA CYS A 16 -31.62 35.52 76.37
C CYS A 16 -31.15 34.11 76.77
N ALA A 17 -29.90 33.82 76.42
CA ALA A 17 -29.16 32.60 76.68
C ALA A 17 -28.78 32.42 78.15
N VAL A 18 -28.67 31.17 78.61
CA VAL A 18 -27.66 30.76 79.61
C VAL A 18 -27.21 29.32 79.33
N ALA A 19 -25.90 29.17 79.14
CA ALA A 19 -25.17 27.92 79.08
C ALA A 19 -24.96 27.33 80.49
N VAL A 20 -24.99 26.00 80.62
CA VAL A 20 -24.32 25.28 81.70
C VAL A 20 -23.59 24.08 81.13
N LEU A 21 -22.30 24.03 81.46
CA LEU A 21 -21.29 23.05 81.09
C LEU A 21 -21.08 22.07 82.27
N VAL A 22 -20.57 20.90 81.90
CA VAL A 22 -19.79 19.90 82.68
C VAL A 22 -20.53 18.67 83.19
N GLY A 23 -20.08 17.52 82.66
CA GLY A 23 -20.27 16.19 83.24
C GLY A 23 -19.63 15.10 82.37
N LEU A 24 -18.29 15.01 82.37
CA LEU A 24 -17.54 13.91 81.74
C LEU A 24 -17.83 12.58 82.45
N SER A 25 -18.13 11.54 81.67
CA SER A 25 -17.78 10.16 82.02
C SER A 25 -17.50 9.39 80.73
N ALA A 26 -16.24 8.96 80.58
CA ALA A 26 -15.72 8.24 79.44
C ALA A 26 -16.17 6.77 79.46
N PHE A 27 -16.85 6.35 78.39
CA PHE A 27 -16.85 4.98 77.92
C PHE A 27 -16.39 5.00 76.46
N ALA A 28 -15.24 4.37 76.21
CA ALA A 28 -14.68 4.25 74.87
C ALA A 28 -15.55 3.27 74.05
N VAL A 29 -16.31 3.80 73.10
CA VAL A 29 -16.86 3.06 71.98
C VAL A 29 -16.29 3.70 70.71
N SER A 30 -15.63 2.90 69.90
CA SER A 30 -15.08 3.29 68.60
C SER A 30 -16.19 3.61 67.61
N GLY A 31 -16.64 4.87 67.59
CA GLY A 31 -17.54 5.44 66.58
C GLY A 31 -16.76 6.11 65.46
N ARG A 32 -16.89 5.61 64.23
CA ARG A 32 -16.42 6.28 63.02
C ARG A 32 -17.16 7.63 62.90
N SER A 33 -16.38 8.71 62.78
CA SER A 33 -16.87 10.02 62.35
C SER A 33 -17.26 9.92 60.87
N GLU A 34 -18.55 9.77 60.58
CA GLU A 34 -19.08 10.03 59.23
C GLU A 34 -18.95 11.52 58.94
N ARG A 35 -17.94 11.87 58.14
CA ARG A 35 -17.92 13.16 57.44
C ARG A 35 -19.12 13.18 56.51
N ALA A 36 -20.01 14.16 56.69
CA ALA A 36 -20.97 14.53 55.66
C ALA A 36 -20.21 14.80 54.35
N SER A 37 -20.48 13.99 53.33
CA SER A 37 -19.98 14.21 51.97
C SER A 37 -20.44 15.60 51.49
N PRO A 38 -19.58 16.39 50.82
CA PRO A 38 -20.05 17.60 50.18
C PRO A 38 -21.06 17.21 49.09
N MET A 39 -22.24 17.83 49.11
CA MET A 39 -23.15 17.83 47.96
C MET A 39 -22.37 18.42 46.77
N PHE A 40 -21.99 17.57 45.81
CA PHE A 40 -21.60 18.03 44.48
C PHE A 40 -22.86 18.62 43.84
N VAL A 41 -22.89 19.95 43.73
CA VAL A 41 -23.76 20.61 42.75
C VAL A 41 -23.24 20.16 41.39
N LEU A 42 -23.99 19.30 40.70
CA LEU A 42 -23.71 18.94 39.31
C LEU A 42 -23.67 20.25 38.50
N ALA A 43 -22.53 20.56 37.92
CA ALA A 43 -22.44 21.64 36.94
C ALA A 43 -23.42 21.34 35.80
N ALA A 44 -24.13 22.36 35.33
CA ALA A 44 -24.96 22.22 34.13
C ALA A 44 -24.10 21.68 32.97
N PRO A 45 -24.63 20.77 32.14
CA PRO A 45 -23.87 20.19 31.04
C PRO A 45 -23.30 21.28 30.14
N THR A 46 -22.04 21.15 29.75
CA THR A 46 -21.37 22.10 28.84
C THR A 46 -22.14 22.13 27.52
N PRO A 47 -22.80 23.25 27.16
CA PRO A 47 -23.66 23.25 26.00
C PRO A 47 -22.86 23.09 24.70
N GLY A 48 -23.38 22.30 23.77
CA GLY A 48 -22.83 22.20 22.41
C GLY A 48 -23.37 23.30 21.48
N ALA A 49 -22.74 23.46 20.33
CA ALA A 49 -23.18 24.38 19.29
C ALA A 49 -24.55 23.97 18.71
N TYR A 50 -24.75 22.67 18.50
CA TYR A 50 -25.92 22.09 17.83
C TYR A 50 -26.77 21.23 18.79
N PHE A 51 -26.14 20.40 19.61
CA PHE A 51 -26.78 19.52 20.58
C PHE A 51 -25.99 19.44 21.89
N ASP A 52 -26.68 19.16 22.99
CA ASP A 52 -26.11 18.96 24.33
C ASP A 52 -25.94 17.47 24.68
N PHE A 53 -26.72 16.63 24.00
CA PHE A 53 -26.71 15.17 24.13
C PHE A 53 -26.77 14.52 22.75
N VAL A 54 -25.97 13.48 22.54
CA VAL A 54 -26.03 12.65 21.33
C VAL A 54 -26.10 11.17 21.70
N VAL A 55 -27.02 10.46 21.06
CA VAL A 55 -27.05 8.99 21.03
C VAL A 55 -26.64 8.55 19.63
N SER A 56 -25.61 7.71 19.54
CA SER A 56 -25.18 7.06 18.30
C SER A 56 -25.56 5.57 18.35
N ILE A 57 -26.27 5.08 17.34
CA ILE A 57 -26.56 3.66 17.12
C ILE A 57 -25.82 3.22 15.87
N LEU A 58 -25.01 2.17 15.98
CA LEU A 58 -24.28 1.61 14.84
C LEU A 58 -24.80 0.19 14.51
N MET A 59 -25.23 0.02 13.27
CA MET A 59 -25.80 -1.20 12.69
C MET A 59 -24.80 -1.84 11.69
N GLU A 60 -25.08 -3.05 11.18
CA GLU A 60 -24.26 -3.82 10.21
C GLU A 60 -25.14 -4.61 9.22
N ASN A 61 -24.73 -5.10 8.06
CA ASN A 61 -24.03 -4.45 6.96
C ASN A 61 -25.02 -4.27 5.81
N HIS A 62 -25.50 -3.06 5.53
CA HIS A 62 -26.53 -2.85 4.51
C HIS A 62 -26.32 -1.58 3.70
N GLY A 63 -26.45 -1.70 2.38
CA GLY A 63 -26.53 -0.54 1.51
C GLY A 63 -27.81 0.24 1.77
N ILE A 64 -27.80 1.53 1.48
CA ILE A 64 -28.96 2.40 1.72
C ILE A 64 -30.26 1.88 1.07
N CYS A 65 -30.17 1.15 -0.05
CA CYS A 65 -31.31 0.56 -0.75
C CYS A 65 -31.66 -0.88 -0.36
N ASP A 66 -30.94 -1.47 0.59
CA ASP A 66 -31.42 -2.64 1.33
C ASP A 66 -32.39 -2.23 2.45
N ILE A 67 -32.23 -1.01 2.97
CA ILE A 67 -33.09 -0.41 4.00
C ILE A 67 -34.30 0.31 3.38
N LEU A 68 -34.07 1.32 2.54
CA LEU A 68 -35.12 2.22 2.06
C LEU A 68 -36.09 1.55 1.07
N THR A 69 -37.36 1.45 1.45
CA THR A 69 -38.39 0.73 0.68
C THR A 69 -38.63 1.32 -0.72
N TYR A 70 -38.48 2.63 -0.88
CA TYR A 70 -38.67 3.28 -2.19
C TYR A 70 -37.55 3.01 -3.20
N CYS A 71 -36.41 2.45 -2.79
CA CYS A 71 -35.38 1.95 -3.71
C CYS A 71 -35.12 0.45 -3.58
N GLY A 72 -36.12 -0.30 -3.09
CA GLY A 72 -36.14 -1.76 -3.09
C GLY A 72 -35.77 -2.42 -1.76
N GLY A 73 -35.63 -1.65 -0.69
CA GLY A 73 -35.38 -2.15 0.66
C GLY A 73 -36.63 -2.71 1.34
N SER A 74 -36.45 -3.26 2.54
CA SER A 74 -37.53 -3.92 3.30
C SER A 74 -37.71 -3.41 4.73
N ALA A 75 -37.18 -2.22 5.06
CA ALA A 75 -37.26 -1.62 6.39
C ALA A 75 -38.28 -0.46 6.40
N PRO A 76 -39.58 -0.74 6.61
CA PRO A 76 -40.62 0.28 6.59
C PRO A 76 -40.46 1.32 7.71
N PHE A 77 -40.05 0.93 8.92
CA PHE A 77 -39.87 1.87 10.01
C PHE A 77 -38.68 2.80 9.74
N GLU A 78 -37.53 2.27 9.35
CA GLU A 78 -36.37 3.09 9.01
C GLU A 78 -36.65 4.00 7.80
N THR A 79 -37.41 3.54 6.80
CA THR A 79 -37.87 4.41 5.71
C THR A 79 -38.71 5.58 6.25
N GLN A 80 -39.63 5.31 7.17
CA GLN A 80 -40.44 6.35 7.80
C GLN A 80 -39.57 7.32 8.60
N LEU A 81 -38.61 6.80 9.36
CA LEU A 81 -37.68 7.59 10.15
C LEU A 81 -36.86 8.53 9.26
N ALA A 82 -36.30 8.04 8.16
CA ALA A 82 -35.56 8.84 7.19
C ALA A 82 -36.41 9.97 6.59
N ASN A 83 -37.67 9.71 6.25
CA ASN A 83 -38.59 10.73 5.73
C ASN A 83 -38.93 11.81 6.77
N ALA A 84 -38.88 11.47 8.06
CA ALA A 84 -39.17 12.38 9.16
C ALA A 84 -37.92 13.07 9.74
N SER A 85 -36.72 12.64 9.34
CA SER A 85 -35.44 13.05 9.92
C SER A 85 -34.55 13.73 8.87
N GLY A 86 -33.30 14.01 9.23
CA GLY A 86 -32.28 14.38 8.27
C GLY A 86 -31.58 13.14 7.71
N LEU A 87 -31.77 12.84 6.41
CA LEU A 87 -31.16 11.69 5.71
C LEU A 87 -29.95 12.12 4.87
N ALA A 88 -28.81 11.46 5.08
CA ALA A 88 -27.66 11.56 4.19
C ALA A 88 -27.79 10.51 3.08
N THR A 89 -27.89 10.95 1.82
CA THR A 89 -28.05 10.04 0.67
C THR A 89 -26.72 9.66 0.02
N ASN A 90 -25.61 10.28 0.45
CA ASN A 90 -24.26 10.07 -0.07
C ASN A 90 -23.25 9.90 1.08
N TYR A 91 -23.57 9.05 2.04
CA TYR A 91 -22.65 8.65 3.11
C TYR A 91 -22.01 7.31 2.74
N SER A 92 -20.68 7.24 2.67
CA SER A 92 -19.93 6.02 2.39
C SER A 92 -18.91 5.76 3.49
N PRO A 93 -18.63 4.49 3.90
CA PRO A 93 -17.68 4.19 4.98
C PRO A 93 -16.27 4.80 4.79
N GLY A 94 -15.90 5.11 3.55
CA GLY A 94 -14.60 5.67 3.22
C GLY A 94 -13.50 4.60 3.29
N PRO A 95 -12.28 4.92 3.77
CA PRO A 95 -11.16 3.98 3.79
C PRO A 95 -11.26 2.90 4.88
N CYS A 96 -12.37 2.85 5.62
CA CYS A 96 -12.53 2.02 6.82
C CYS A 96 -13.09 0.62 6.49
N GLY A 97 -14.02 0.53 5.54
CA GLY A 97 -14.96 -0.58 5.30
C GLY A 97 -14.52 -2.02 5.59
N LYS A 98 -14.62 -2.42 6.87
CA LYS A 98 -14.69 -3.78 7.44
C LYS A 98 -14.97 -3.70 8.95
N SER A 99 -16.22 -3.88 9.41
CA SER A 99 -16.65 -3.93 10.83
C SER A 99 -15.72 -3.17 11.79
N LEU A 100 -14.76 -3.86 12.44
CA LEU A 100 -13.85 -3.22 13.42
C LEU A 100 -13.25 -1.90 12.94
N LEU A 101 -12.79 -1.84 11.69
CA LEU A 101 -12.14 -0.67 11.14
C LEU A 101 -13.09 0.54 11.08
N ASP A 102 -14.36 0.32 10.77
CA ASP A 102 -15.38 1.37 10.73
C ASP A 102 -15.67 1.93 12.13
N TYR A 103 -15.75 1.05 13.14
CA TYR A 103 -15.91 1.46 14.54
C TYR A 103 -14.68 2.22 15.04
N LEU A 104 -13.46 1.81 14.65
CA LEU A 104 -12.22 2.54 14.96
C LEU A 104 -12.15 3.88 14.22
N CYS A 105 -12.66 3.98 13.00
CA CYS A 105 -12.76 5.26 12.30
C CYS A 105 -13.73 6.23 12.98
N LEU A 106 -14.90 5.74 13.40
CA LEU A 106 -15.93 6.54 14.08
C LEU A 106 -15.49 7.05 15.46
N THR A 107 -14.53 6.38 16.12
CA THR A 107 -14.12 6.70 17.50
C THR A 107 -12.67 7.15 17.64
N GLY A 108 -11.82 6.86 16.66
CA GLY A 108 -10.37 7.06 16.68
C GLY A 108 -9.82 7.75 15.41
N ALA A 109 -10.69 8.11 14.46
CA ALA A 109 -10.32 8.72 13.18
C ALA A 109 -9.28 7.94 12.37
N SER A 110 -9.17 6.62 12.56
CA SER A 110 -8.15 5.81 11.89
C SER A 110 -8.51 4.33 11.91
N THR A 111 -8.08 3.60 10.88
CA THR A 111 -8.03 2.13 10.93
C THR A 111 -6.82 1.63 11.73
N PHE A 112 -5.90 2.52 12.09
CA PHE A 112 -4.61 2.22 12.72
C PHE A 112 -3.75 1.23 11.92
N GLY A 113 -3.99 1.14 10.61
CA GLY A 113 -3.33 0.20 9.71
C GLY A 113 -3.89 -1.22 9.78
N CYS A 114 -5.03 -1.43 10.46
CA CYS A 114 -5.73 -2.70 10.42
C CYS A 114 -6.32 -2.94 9.03
N THR A 115 -6.34 -4.20 8.60
CA THR A 115 -6.93 -4.65 7.32
C THR A 115 -7.94 -5.78 7.51
N GLU A 116 -8.09 -6.27 8.75
CA GLU A 116 -8.96 -7.37 9.18
C GLU A 116 -9.52 -7.05 10.59
N ASN A 117 -10.19 -8.02 11.23
CA ASN A 117 -10.82 -7.89 12.55
C ASN A 117 -10.01 -8.58 13.70
N PRO A 118 -8.77 -8.18 14.02
CA PRO A 118 -8.01 -8.73 15.13
C PRO A 118 -8.65 -8.41 16.50
N ASN A 119 -8.30 -9.20 17.51
CA ASN A 119 -8.71 -8.94 18.90
C ASN A 119 -8.00 -7.71 19.47
N PRO A 120 -8.53 -7.08 20.53
CA PRO A 120 -7.87 -5.96 21.20
C PRO A 120 -6.43 -6.28 21.62
N ASN A 121 -5.51 -5.34 21.38
CA ASN A 121 -4.08 -5.44 21.77
C ASN A 121 -3.38 -6.74 21.32
N SER A 122 -3.82 -7.37 20.23
CA SER A 122 -3.34 -8.70 19.85
C SER A 122 -2.27 -8.69 18.76
N ASP A 123 -2.23 -7.63 17.95
CA ASP A 123 -1.32 -7.51 16.81
C ASP A 123 -0.71 -6.11 16.70
N ALA A 124 -0.03 -5.80 15.59
CA ALA A 124 0.61 -4.50 15.40
C ALA A 124 -0.40 -3.36 15.29
N CYS A 125 -1.48 -3.52 14.52
CA CYS A 125 -2.43 -2.43 14.28
C CYS A 125 -3.29 -2.15 15.52
N THR A 126 -3.77 -3.18 16.22
CA THR A 126 -4.54 -3.00 17.45
C THR A 126 -3.70 -2.53 18.62
N ARG A 127 -2.38 -2.79 18.63
CA ARG A 127 -1.45 -2.14 19.57
C ARG A 127 -1.29 -0.65 19.31
N LEU A 128 -1.36 -0.22 18.05
CA LEU A 128 -1.36 1.20 17.72
C LEU A 128 -2.65 1.86 18.21
N ALA A 129 -3.82 1.26 17.95
CA ALA A 129 -5.09 1.72 18.50
C ALA A 129 -5.05 1.78 20.04
N TRP A 130 -4.53 0.73 20.69
CA TRP A 130 -4.41 0.63 22.15
C TRP A 130 -3.61 1.76 22.81
N GLN A 131 -2.70 2.38 22.08
CA GLN A 131 -1.82 3.45 22.55
C GLN A 131 -2.25 4.84 22.06
N SER A 132 -3.30 4.91 21.22
CA SER A 132 -3.70 6.13 20.55
C SER A 132 -4.79 6.88 21.32
N PRO A 133 -4.82 8.22 21.23
CA PRO A 133 -5.97 9.00 21.68
C PRO A 133 -7.24 8.64 20.92
N ASN A 134 -8.38 8.77 21.59
CA ASN A 134 -9.69 8.52 21.00
C ASN A 134 -10.69 9.62 21.40
N ILE A 135 -11.91 9.55 20.86
CA ILE A 135 -12.94 10.59 21.10
C ILE A 135 -13.26 10.78 22.59
N VAL A 136 -13.17 9.72 23.41
CA VAL A 136 -13.40 9.82 24.86
C VAL A 136 -12.38 10.74 25.52
N ASP A 137 -11.12 10.73 25.09
CA ASP A 137 -10.11 11.64 25.63
C ASP A 137 -10.51 13.09 25.40
N ARG A 138 -10.96 13.42 24.19
CA ARG A 138 -11.40 14.77 23.83
C ARG A 138 -12.60 15.22 24.64
N LEU A 139 -13.57 14.32 24.83
CA LEU A 139 -14.76 14.58 25.63
C LEU A 139 -14.40 14.85 27.10
N VAL A 140 -13.60 13.97 27.71
CA VAL A 140 -13.24 14.07 29.13
C VAL A 140 -12.37 15.30 29.38
N ASP A 141 -11.42 15.62 28.50
CA ASP A 141 -10.58 16.83 28.60
C ASP A 141 -11.42 18.12 28.54
N ALA A 142 -12.56 18.10 27.82
CA ALA A 142 -13.52 19.19 27.76
C ALA A 142 -14.55 19.18 28.92
N GLY A 143 -14.43 18.25 29.87
CA GLY A 143 -15.37 18.11 30.99
C GLY A 143 -16.72 17.48 30.62
N LEU A 144 -16.81 16.82 29.46
CA LEU A 144 -18.01 16.13 29.00
C LEU A 144 -18.06 14.69 29.52
N THR A 145 -19.28 14.16 29.59
CA THR A 145 -19.54 12.78 30.00
C THR A 145 -19.84 11.88 28.81
N TRP A 146 -19.48 10.60 28.89
CA TRP A 146 -19.68 9.64 27.80
C TRP A 146 -20.16 8.29 28.35
N LYS A 147 -20.89 7.47 27.61
CA LYS A 147 -21.20 6.10 28.03
C LYS A 147 -21.48 5.22 26.81
N ALA A 148 -20.99 3.99 26.85
CA ALA A 148 -21.20 3.01 25.79
C ALA A 148 -22.01 1.82 26.31
N TYR A 149 -22.99 1.39 25.53
CA TYR A 149 -23.94 0.34 25.85
C TYR A 149 -23.80 -0.75 24.79
N MET A 150 -23.52 -1.98 25.22
CA MET A 150 -23.27 -3.11 24.34
C MET A 150 -24.30 -4.20 24.62
N GLU A 151 -25.16 -4.51 23.65
CA GLU A 151 -26.13 -5.60 23.83
C GLU A 151 -25.43 -6.96 23.98
N ASN A 152 -26.00 -7.81 24.84
CA ASN A 152 -25.46 -9.13 25.21
C ASN A 152 -24.03 -9.16 25.79
N MET A 153 -23.39 -8.01 26.04
CA MET A 153 -22.19 -7.96 26.87
C MET A 153 -22.58 -8.26 28.32
N THR A 154 -21.81 -9.08 29.04
CA THR A 154 -22.19 -9.60 30.36
C THR A 154 -21.44 -8.99 31.54
N SER A 155 -20.45 -8.15 31.28
CA SER A 155 -19.70 -7.39 32.29
C SER A 155 -19.12 -6.13 31.68
N ASP A 156 -18.78 -5.15 32.52
CA ASP A 156 -18.16 -3.91 32.07
C ASP A 156 -16.81 -4.18 31.37
N CYS A 157 -16.61 -3.61 30.19
CA CYS A 157 -15.55 -3.98 29.23
C CYS A 157 -15.37 -5.48 29.00
N GLY A 158 -16.42 -6.27 29.16
CA GLY A 158 -16.35 -7.71 29.13
C GLY A 158 -15.84 -8.25 27.80
N SER A 159 -14.98 -9.28 27.88
CA SER A 159 -14.66 -10.18 26.76
C SER A 159 -15.86 -11.13 26.53
N PRO A 160 -16.08 -11.70 25.32
CA PRO A 160 -17.37 -12.29 24.98
C PRO A 160 -17.74 -13.47 25.87
N ALA A 161 -18.83 -13.32 26.60
CA ALA A 161 -19.50 -14.41 27.30
C ALA A 161 -21.01 -14.27 27.01
N GLY A 162 -21.45 -14.85 25.89
CA GLY A 162 -22.85 -14.82 25.45
C GLY A 162 -22.99 -15.09 23.94
N THR A 163 -24.20 -15.45 23.49
CA THR A 163 -24.57 -15.45 22.07
C THR A 163 -24.99 -14.03 21.67
N GLY A 164 -24.45 -13.47 20.59
CA GLY A 164 -24.90 -12.19 20.02
C GLY A 164 -23.97 -10.98 20.25
N TYR A 165 -23.07 -11.01 21.23
CA TYR A 165 -22.04 -9.97 21.40
C TYR A 165 -20.72 -10.35 20.72
N VAL A 166 -20.12 -9.42 19.98
CA VAL A 166 -18.77 -9.58 19.42
C VAL A 166 -17.89 -8.39 19.76
N ILE A 167 -16.65 -8.68 20.20
CA ILE A 167 -15.72 -7.65 20.65
C ILE A 167 -15.37 -6.65 19.55
N ARG A 168 -15.35 -7.10 18.27
CA ARG A 168 -15.05 -6.25 17.12
C ARG A 168 -16.05 -5.10 16.90
N HIS A 169 -17.26 -5.19 17.44
CA HIS A 169 -18.25 -4.10 17.41
C HIS A 169 -18.18 -3.21 18.67
N ASN A 170 -17.18 -3.41 19.55
CA ASN A 170 -16.94 -2.57 20.72
C ASN A 170 -15.60 -1.83 20.61
N PRO A 171 -15.56 -0.63 20.01
CA PRO A 171 -14.32 0.10 19.75
C PRO A 171 -13.64 0.52 21.04
N PHE A 172 -14.41 0.78 22.11
CA PHE A 172 -13.86 1.23 23.39
C PHE A 172 -12.98 0.17 24.07
N ALA A 173 -13.20 -1.11 23.76
CA ALA A 173 -12.35 -2.19 24.23
C ALA A 173 -10.97 -2.24 23.53
N TYR A 174 -10.77 -1.49 22.44
CA TYR A 174 -9.51 -1.43 21.70
C TYR A 174 -8.59 -0.30 22.15
N TYR A 175 -9.05 0.61 23.02
CA TYR A 175 -8.26 1.69 23.58
C TYR A 175 -7.75 1.31 24.97
N GLY A 176 -6.42 1.28 25.15
CA GLY A 176 -5.81 0.75 26.37
C GLY A 176 -6.07 1.61 27.60
N ASP A 177 -6.15 2.92 27.43
CA ASP A 177 -6.51 3.91 28.45
C ASP A 177 -7.96 3.75 28.93
N ILE A 178 -8.85 3.13 28.15
CA ILE A 178 -10.20 2.75 28.56
C ILE A 178 -10.19 1.35 29.17
N ALA A 179 -9.74 0.35 28.40
CA ALA A 179 -9.84 -1.06 28.76
C ALA A 179 -9.06 -1.43 30.04
N THR A 180 -7.98 -0.71 30.36
CA THR A 180 -7.16 -0.96 31.56
C THR A 180 -7.45 -0.02 32.72
N ASN A 181 -8.31 0.99 32.53
CA ASN A 181 -8.69 1.95 33.57
C ASN A 181 -10.06 1.59 34.13
N ALA A 182 -10.12 1.15 35.39
CA ALA A 182 -11.37 0.71 36.01
C ALA A 182 -12.50 1.74 35.95
N THR A 183 -12.20 3.04 36.05
CA THR A 183 -13.23 4.10 36.02
C THR A 183 -13.77 4.34 34.61
N ARG A 184 -12.91 4.37 33.60
CA ARG A 184 -13.34 4.49 32.20
C ARG A 184 -14.02 3.22 31.73
N CYS A 185 -13.52 2.07 32.17
CA CYS A 185 -14.06 0.78 31.82
C CYS A 185 -15.48 0.57 32.34
N ALA A 186 -15.78 1.02 33.56
CA ALA A 186 -17.14 1.02 34.13
C ALA A 186 -18.17 1.88 33.35
N ARG A 187 -17.75 2.56 32.27
CA ARG A 187 -18.61 3.32 31.35
C ARG A 187 -18.86 2.60 30.03
N VAL A 188 -18.29 1.41 29.84
CA VAL A 188 -18.58 0.48 28.74
C VAL A 188 -19.39 -0.65 29.35
N VAL A 189 -20.71 -0.56 29.29
CA VAL A 189 -21.63 -1.38 30.09
C VAL A 189 -22.52 -2.28 29.23
N PRO A 190 -23.03 -3.39 29.79
CA PRO A 190 -24.16 -4.12 29.20
C PRO A 190 -25.32 -3.17 28.90
N ALA A 191 -25.93 -3.28 27.71
CA ALA A 191 -27.11 -2.47 27.37
C ALA A 191 -28.36 -2.84 28.19
N GLY A 192 -28.34 -3.98 28.88
CA GLY A 192 -29.49 -4.51 29.62
C GLY A 192 -30.46 -5.28 28.70
N ILE A 193 -31.57 -5.73 29.27
CA ILE A 193 -32.66 -6.33 28.48
C ILE A 193 -33.39 -5.19 27.75
N ASP A 194 -33.61 -5.35 26.45
CA ASP A 194 -34.29 -4.38 25.58
C ASP A 194 -33.73 -2.95 25.74
N ASP A 195 -32.40 -2.83 25.82
CA ASP A 195 -31.65 -1.57 25.98
C ASP A 195 -32.03 -0.70 27.20
N SER A 196 -32.59 -1.33 28.24
CA SER A 196 -33.03 -0.65 29.46
C SER A 196 -31.97 0.25 30.09
N ALA A 197 -30.68 -0.10 30.03
CA ALA A 197 -29.63 0.72 30.63
C ALA A 197 -29.50 2.10 29.97
N LEU A 198 -29.63 2.17 28.64
CA LEU A 198 -29.64 3.45 27.91
C LEU A 198 -30.93 4.21 28.20
N LEU A 199 -32.08 3.52 28.15
CA LEU A 199 -33.39 4.14 28.34
C LEU A 199 -33.56 4.73 29.75
N ASP A 200 -33.04 4.06 30.78
CA ASP A 200 -33.03 4.56 32.16
C ASP A 200 -32.18 5.83 32.29
N ASP A 201 -30.99 5.86 31.67
CA ASP A 201 -30.13 7.04 31.68
C ASP A 201 -30.78 8.24 30.95
N LEU A 202 -31.51 7.98 29.85
CA LEU A 202 -32.29 9.00 29.13
C LEU A 202 -33.53 9.52 29.90
N GLY A 203 -33.85 8.93 31.04
CA GLY A 203 -34.94 9.37 31.92
C GLY A 203 -34.71 10.73 32.59
N SER A 204 -33.47 11.24 32.62
CA SER A 204 -33.10 12.54 33.19
C SER A 204 -31.81 13.09 32.59
N ALA A 205 -31.73 14.42 32.41
CA ALA A 205 -30.49 15.11 32.04
C ALA A 205 -29.35 14.94 33.06
N SER A 206 -29.67 14.58 34.32
CA SER A 206 -28.67 14.34 35.37
C SER A 206 -28.04 12.94 35.32
N SER A 207 -28.72 11.96 34.70
CA SER A 207 -28.23 10.59 34.54
C SER A 207 -27.61 10.38 33.16
N ALA A 208 -28.15 11.04 32.13
CA ALA A 208 -27.65 10.93 30.78
C ALA A 208 -26.22 11.47 30.64
N SER A 209 -25.45 10.82 29.78
CA SER A 209 -24.12 11.30 29.38
C SER A 209 -24.21 12.17 28.13
N ASN A 210 -23.33 13.16 27.95
CA ASN A 210 -23.34 14.00 26.75
C ASN A 210 -23.16 13.19 25.46
N TYR A 211 -22.28 12.19 25.48
CA TYR A 211 -22.01 11.29 24.36
C TYR A 211 -22.42 9.85 24.72
N MET A 212 -23.41 9.30 24.04
CA MET A 212 -23.92 7.95 24.28
C MET A 212 -23.76 7.10 23.01
N TRP A 213 -23.24 5.89 23.18
CA TRP A 213 -23.03 4.96 22.08
C TRP A 213 -23.73 3.65 22.35
N LEU A 214 -24.55 3.18 21.41
CA LEU A 214 -25.20 1.88 21.47
C LEU A 214 -24.75 1.03 20.29
N THR A 215 -24.31 -0.19 20.59
CA THR A 215 -24.10 -1.24 19.60
C THR A 215 -25.06 -2.39 19.91
N PRO A 216 -26.04 -2.66 19.03
CA PRO A 216 -26.92 -3.79 19.18
C PRO A 216 -26.16 -5.12 19.00
N ASN A 217 -26.80 -6.23 19.36
CA ASN A 217 -26.25 -7.56 19.16
C ASN A 217 -26.33 -7.96 17.68
N LEU A 218 -25.58 -9.00 17.29
CA LEU A 218 -25.49 -9.50 15.91
C LEU A 218 -26.83 -9.72 15.19
N CYS A 219 -27.94 -9.92 15.90
CA CYS A 219 -29.25 -10.05 15.27
C CYS A 219 -29.96 -8.71 15.12
N ASN A 220 -29.90 -7.87 16.16
CA ASN A 220 -30.53 -6.56 16.17
C ASN A 220 -29.79 -5.55 15.28
N ASP A 221 -28.46 -5.67 15.15
CA ASP A 221 -27.63 -4.82 14.27
C ASP A 221 -27.78 -5.18 12.79
N MET A 222 -28.36 -6.35 12.47
CA MET A 222 -28.56 -6.94 11.13
C MET A 222 -27.33 -7.60 10.48
N ASP A 223 -26.28 -7.95 11.26
CA ASP A 223 -25.15 -8.75 10.76
C ASP A 223 -25.54 -10.22 10.52
N ALA A 224 -26.17 -10.83 11.53
CA ALA A 224 -26.56 -12.25 11.53
C ALA A 224 -28.04 -12.49 11.22
N CYS A 225 -28.87 -11.45 11.18
CA CYS A 225 -30.31 -11.55 10.97
C CYS A 225 -30.79 -10.66 9.81
N PRO A 226 -31.94 -10.99 9.18
CA PRO A 226 -32.47 -10.19 8.07
C PRO A 226 -32.83 -8.76 8.49
N VAL A 227 -32.80 -7.83 7.53
CA VAL A 227 -33.19 -6.41 7.69
C VAL A 227 -34.50 -6.22 8.48
N ALA A 228 -35.51 -7.03 8.23
CA ALA A 228 -36.80 -6.95 8.93
C ALA A 228 -36.69 -7.13 10.46
N THR A 229 -35.66 -7.84 10.94
CA THR A 229 -35.40 -8.04 12.37
C THR A 229 -34.87 -6.77 13.01
N GLY A 230 -33.86 -6.16 12.39
CA GLY A 230 -33.32 -4.88 12.86
C GLY A 230 -34.32 -3.73 12.72
N ASP A 231 -35.13 -3.69 11.65
CA ASP A 231 -36.20 -2.69 11.49
C ASP A 231 -37.25 -2.82 12.59
N ALA A 232 -37.66 -4.05 12.93
CA ALA A 232 -38.57 -4.30 14.05
C ALA A 232 -37.97 -3.89 15.41
N TYR A 233 -36.68 -4.18 15.62
CA TYR A 233 -35.94 -3.74 16.80
C TYR A 233 -35.92 -2.21 16.92
N LEU A 234 -35.48 -1.50 15.87
CA LEU A 234 -35.44 -0.04 15.84
C LEU A 234 -36.84 0.57 15.96
N SER A 235 -37.88 -0.06 15.41
CA SER A 235 -39.27 0.40 15.54
C SER A 235 -39.77 0.41 16.99
N THR A 236 -39.14 -0.39 17.86
CA THR A 236 -39.44 -0.43 19.30
C THR A 236 -38.55 0.51 20.09
N LEU A 237 -37.24 0.55 19.77
CA LEU A 237 -36.26 1.33 20.52
C LEU A 237 -36.34 2.83 20.23
N VAL A 238 -36.33 3.21 18.95
CA VAL A 238 -36.20 4.62 18.54
C VAL A 238 -37.34 5.49 19.08
N PRO A 239 -38.63 5.07 19.05
CA PRO A 239 -39.70 5.85 19.68
C PRO A 239 -39.51 6.05 21.19
N LYS A 240 -38.92 5.09 21.91
CA LYS A 240 -38.62 5.23 23.34
C LYS A 240 -37.49 6.24 23.58
N ILE A 241 -36.46 6.24 22.73
CA ILE A 241 -35.38 7.24 22.78
C ILE A 241 -35.96 8.63 22.51
N LEU A 242 -36.67 8.82 21.40
CA LEU A 242 -37.23 10.12 21.00
C LEU A 242 -38.31 10.64 21.97
N GLY A 243 -39.00 9.73 22.67
CA GLY A 243 -39.99 10.06 23.71
C GLY A 243 -39.43 10.20 25.13
N SER A 244 -38.13 10.01 25.32
CA SER A 244 -37.48 10.12 26.64
C SER A 244 -37.47 11.54 27.17
N THR A 245 -37.25 11.71 28.48
CA THR A 245 -37.13 13.04 29.11
C THR A 245 -36.05 13.87 28.42
N VAL A 246 -34.86 13.30 28.16
CA VAL A 246 -33.76 14.02 27.52
C VAL A 246 -34.15 14.52 26.12
N PHE A 247 -34.77 13.68 25.28
CA PHE A 247 -35.15 14.08 23.92
C PHE A 247 -36.37 15.00 23.84
N THR A 248 -37.14 15.14 24.93
CA THR A 248 -38.32 16.01 24.97
C THR A 248 -38.07 17.32 25.71
N THR A 249 -37.00 17.42 26.50
CA THR A 249 -36.70 18.60 27.34
C THR A 249 -35.35 19.27 27.03
N GLU A 250 -34.42 18.57 26.40
CA GLU A 250 -33.07 19.06 26.10
C GLU A 250 -32.79 19.12 24.58
N ARG A 251 -31.69 19.77 24.19
CA ARG A 251 -31.20 19.73 22.80
C ARG A 251 -30.49 18.40 22.53
N ALA A 252 -31.24 17.36 22.24
CA ALA A 252 -30.70 16.03 21.95
C ALA A 252 -30.69 15.71 20.45
N ALA A 253 -29.73 14.88 20.03
CA ALA A 253 -29.63 14.34 18.68
C ALA A 253 -29.48 12.81 18.72
N LEU A 254 -30.13 12.13 17.78
CA LEU A 254 -30.00 10.70 17.54
C LEU A 254 -29.32 10.51 16.18
N PHE A 255 -28.17 9.83 16.18
CA PHE A 255 -27.45 9.41 14.99
C PHE A 255 -27.61 7.91 14.80
N ILE A 256 -28.05 7.47 13.63
CA ILE A 256 -28.10 6.05 13.27
C ILE A 256 -27.37 5.88 11.94
N THR A 257 -26.43 4.95 11.88
CA THR A 257 -25.72 4.59 10.65
C THR A 257 -25.39 3.10 10.63
N PHE A 258 -24.84 2.63 9.51
CA PHE A 258 -24.29 1.29 9.34
C PHE A 258 -22.76 1.38 9.26
N ASP A 259 -22.04 0.31 9.55
CA ASP A 259 -20.58 0.28 9.43
C ASP A 259 -20.15 0.13 7.95
N GLU A 260 -20.74 -0.76 7.17
CA GLU A 260 -20.51 -0.82 5.73
C GLU A 260 -21.72 -1.28 4.91
N ALA A 261 -21.69 -0.94 3.63
CA ALA A 261 -22.72 -1.39 2.69
C ALA A 261 -22.49 -2.82 2.21
N ALA A 262 -21.29 -3.38 2.44
CA ALA A 262 -20.79 -4.59 1.80
C ALA A 262 -21.08 -4.61 0.27
N SER A 263 -21.64 -5.69 -0.27
CA SER A 263 -22.14 -5.80 -1.65
C SER A 263 -23.63 -5.43 -1.80
N GLY A 264 -24.16 -4.68 -0.84
CA GLY A 264 -25.55 -4.26 -0.76
C GLY A 264 -26.02 -3.33 -1.89
N ARG A 265 -27.34 -3.11 -1.97
CA ARG A 265 -27.94 -2.25 -3.00
C ARG A 265 -27.74 -0.78 -2.66
N GLY A 266 -27.34 0.01 -3.67
CA GLY A 266 -27.05 1.43 -3.49
C GLY A 266 -25.62 1.71 -3.02
N THR A 267 -24.73 0.72 -3.08
CA THR A 267 -23.30 0.86 -2.78
C THR A 267 -22.65 2.00 -3.60
N PRO A 268 -21.73 2.78 -3.00
CA PRO A 268 -21.16 2.60 -1.66
C PRO A 268 -21.94 3.32 -0.55
N ALA A 269 -23.15 3.82 -0.80
CA ALA A 269 -23.91 4.58 0.17
C ALA A 269 -24.62 3.69 1.20
N ILE A 270 -24.55 4.08 2.47
CA ILE A 270 -25.22 3.42 3.61
C ILE A 270 -26.34 4.28 4.20
N TYR A 271 -27.31 3.65 4.84
CA TYR A 271 -28.37 4.37 5.55
C TYR A 271 -27.78 5.17 6.71
N THR A 272 -28.00 6.49 6.72
CA THR A 272 -27.49 7.38 7.77
C THR A 272 -28.48 8.51 8.04
N VAL A 273 -28.94 8.62 9.30
CA VAL A 273 -29.90 9.64 9.71
C VAL A 273 -29.48 10.38 10.97
N TRP A 274 -29.81 11.68 11.00
CA TRP A 274 -29.85 12.51 12.20
C TRP A 274 -31.30 12.82 12.55
N SER A 275 -31.73 12.47 13.76
CA SER A 275 -33.09 12.68 14.27
C SER A 275 -33.08 13.33 15.66
N GLY A 276 -34.26 13.62 16.21
CA GLY A 276 -34.43 14.29 17.50
C GLY A 276 -34.61 15.80 17.42
N PRO A 277 -34.81 16.49 18.57
CA PRO A 277 -35.21 17.89 18.63
C PRO A 277 -34.15 18.88 18.09
N ALA A 278 -32.86 18.49 18.09
CA ALA A 278 -31.80 19.31 17.52
C ALA A 278 -31.67 19.15 15.98
N ALA A 279 -32.16 18.04 15.43
CA ALA A 279 -32.05 17.73 14.00
C ALA A 279 -33.18 18.39 13.19
N LYS A 280 -32.92 18.64 11.91
CA LYS A 280 -33.94 19.08 10.96
C LYS A 280 -34.89 17.94 10.61
N VAL A 281 -36.16 18.30 10.45
CA VAL A 281 -37.22 17.38 10.03
C VAL A 281 -37.33 17.35 8.51
N GLY A 282 -37.37 16.14 7.94
CA GLY A 282 -37.58 15.92 6.50
C GLY A 282 -36.48 16.53 5.61
N TYR A 283 -35.25 16.58 6.11
CA TYR A 283 -34.10 17.14 5.41
C TYR A 283 -33.34 16.05 4.65
N THR A 284 -32.89 16.32 3.43
CA THR A 284 -32.04 15.40 2.69
C THR A 284 -30.78 16.10 2.21
N SER A 285 -29.64 15.43 2.38
CA SER A 285 -28.34 15.93 1.90
C SER A 285 -27.67 14.94 0.97
N SER A 286 -27.25 15.44 -0.20
CA SER A 286 -26.47 14.71 -1.20
C SER A 286 -24.95 14.88 -1.03
N VAL A 287 -24.55 15.58 0.03
CA VAL A 287 -23.15 15.82 0.37
C VAL A 287 -22.44 14.50 0.66
N SER A 288 -21.20 14.41 0.18
CA SER A 288 -20.37 13.23 0.42
C SER A 288 -19.86 13.23 1.87
N TYR A 289 -20.22 12.19 2.61
CA TYR A 289 -19.83 11.94 3.99
C TYR A 289 -19.15 10.58 4.14
N ASN A 290 -18.39 10.43 5.21
CA ASN A 290 -17.76 9.18 5.59
C ASN A 290 -17.66 8.99 7.11
N HIS A 291 -17.08 7.88 7.58
CA HIS A 291 -16.96 7.57 9.01
C HIS A 291 -16.14 8.53 9.85
N PHE A 292 -15.40 9.45 9.24
CA PHE A 292 -14.77 10.55 9.97
C PHE A 292 -15.69 11.76 10.15
N SER A 293 -16.78 11.84 9.37
CA SER A 293 -17.74 12.95 9.36
C SER A 293 -18.56 13.09 10.66
N PRO A 294 -19.15 12.03 11.25
CA PRO A 294 -19.86 12.17 12.53
C PRO A 294 -18.91 12.51 13.67
N LEU A 295 -17.68 12.01 13.65
CA LEU A 295 -16.64 12.38 14.60
C LEU A 295 -16.28 13.88 14.51
N SER A 296 -15.98 14.37 13.30
CA SER A 296 -15.77 15.80 13.01
C SER A 296 -16.97 16.66 13.43
N THR A 297 -18.20 16.11 13.37
CA THR A 297 -19.42 16.77 13.84
C THR A 297 -19.46 16.93 15.36
N VAL A 298 -19.12 15.87 16.08
CA VAL A 298 -19.03 15.87 17.55
C VAL A 298 -17.93 16.84 18.02
N GLU A 299 -16.79 16.84 17.33
CA GLU A 299 -15.69 17.76 17.61
C GLU A 299 -16.09 19.21 17.38
N ALA A 300 -16.71 19.52 16.23
CA ALA A 300 -17.23 20.85 15.94
C ALA A 300 -18.32 21.29 16.92
N ASN A 301 -19.16 20.35 17.39
CA ASN A 301 -20.25 20.65 18.32
C ASN A 301 -19.74 21.19 19.66
N TRP A 302 -18.68 20.61 20.22
CA TRP A 302 -18.12 21.04 21.51
C TRP A 302 -16.78 21.76 21.40
N ASN A 303 -16.38 22.18 20.19
CA ASN A 303 -15.09 22.80 19.90
C ASN A 303 -13.90 21.96 20.42
N LEU A 304 -13.97 20.65 20.17
CA LEU A 304 -12.92 19.71 20.54
C LEU A 304 -11.81 19.74 19.47
N PRO A 305 -10.54 19.59 19.87
CA PRO A 305 -9.45 19.42 18.91
C PRO A 305 -9.57 18.06 18.18
N PRO A 306 -9.31 18.02 16.85
CA PRO A 306 -9.37 16.78 16.07
C PRO A 306 -8.34 15.75 16.55
N LEU A 307 -8.64 14.47 16.38
CA LEU A 307 -7.71 13.38 16.68
C LEU A 307 -6.54 13.36 15.69
N ASN A 308 -6.79 13.49 14.39
CA ASN A 308 -5.73 13.46 13.38
C ASN A 308 -6.09 14.21 12.07
N ALA A 309 -5.46 13.84 10.95
CA ALA A 309 -5.68 14.48 9.64
C ALA A 309 -7.00 14.03 8.97
N ASN A 310 -7.52 12.85 9.33
CA ASN A 310 -8.69 12.25 8.69
C ASN A 310 -9.99 12.96 9.11
N ASP A 311 -10.19 13.18 10.41
CA ASP A 311 -11.34 13.89 10.98
C ASP A 311 -11.26 15.42 10.78
N SER A 312 -10.06 16.00 10.88
CA SER A 312 -9.87 17.43 10.57
C SER A 312 -10.13 17.79 9.11
N ALA A 313 -9.90 16.85 8.17
CA ALA A 313 -10.26 17.00 6.76
C ALA A 313 -11.68 16.54 6.44
N ALA A 314 -12.34 15.83 7.36
CA ALA A 314 -13.69 15.32 7.15
C ALA A 314 -14.72 16.45 7.18
N ARG A 315 -15.74 16.30 6.35
CA ARG A 315 -16.85 17.23 6.34
C ARG A 315 -17.78 16.95 7.52
N ASN A 316 -17.86 17.88 8.47
CA ASN A 316 -18.86 17.76 9.52
C ASN A 316 -20.29 17.83 8.95
N MET A 317 -21.21 17.18 9.64
CA MET A 317 -22.63 17.05 9.30
C MET A 317 -23.47 18.15 9.98
N SER A 318 -22.91 19.34 10.23
CA SER A 318 -23.62 20.41 10.93
C SER A 318 -24.86 20.91 10.19
N GLU A 319 -24.95 20.70 8.87
CA GLU A 319 -26.12 21.05 8.07
C GLU A 319 -27.39 20.29 8.48
N PHE A 320 -27.27 19.21 9.25
CA PHE A 320 -28.41 18.41 9.70
C PHE A 320 -29.13 19.04 10.89
N PHE A 321 -28.58 20.06 11.53
CA PHE A 321 -29.13 20.65 12.75
C PHE A 321 -29.83 21.99 12.52
N VAL A 322 -30.78 22.29 13.40
CA VAL A 322 -31.46 23.59 13.44
C VAL A 322 -30.54 24.67 14.00
N GLY A 323 -30.66 25.91 13.52
CA GLY A 323 -29.83 27.03 13.97
C GLY A 323 -28.40 27.05 13.41
N SER A 324 -28.03 26.07 12.59
CA SER A 324 -26.75 26.09 11.86
C SER A 324 -26.64 27.31 10.95
N PRO A 325 -25.47 27.95 10.85
CA PRO A 325 -25.28 29.13 10.00
C PRO A 325 -25.55 28.80 8.52
N PRO A 326 -26.00 29.77 7.70
CA PRO A 326 -26.10 29.61 6.24
C PRO A 326 -24.80 29.03 5.68
N ASP A 327 -24.87 28.02 4.81
CA ASP A 327 -23.70 27.41 4.16
C ASP A 327 -24.09 26.79 2.80
N PHE A 328 -23.16 26.16 2.09
CA PHE A 328 -23.44 25.48 0.83
C PHE A 328 -22.61 24.21 0.70
N SER A 329 -23.00 23.34 -0.22
CA SER A 329 -22.17 22.22 -0.63
C SER A 329 -22.00 22.17 -2.13
N LEU A 330 -20.92 21.49 -2.54
CA LEU A 330 -20.61 21.19 -3.92
C LEU A 330 -20.66 19.68 -4.14
N SER A 331 -21.19 19.25 -5.27
CA SER A 331 -21.14 17.87 -5.73
C SER A 331 -20.68 17.82 -7.19
N ALA A 332 -19.94 16.78 -7.57
CA ALA A 332 -19.44 16.61 -8.93
C ALA A 332 -20.03 15.37 -9.59
N SER A 333 -20.44 15.47 -10.86
CA SER A 333 -21.03 14.37 -11.61
C SER A 333 -20.59 14.38 -13.09
N PRO A 334 -19.91 13.33 -13.59
CA PRO A 334 -19.42 12.18 -12.82
C PRO A 334 -18.25 12.57 -11.90
N TRP A 335 -18.12 11.89 -10.76
CA TRP A 335 -17.04 12.09 -9.79
C TRP A 335 -15.76 11.31 -10.14
N THR A 336 -15.81 10.47 -11.19
CA THR A 336 -14.66 9.81 -11.79
C THR A 336 -14.61 10.09 -13.29
N LEU A 337 -13.40 10.35 -13.81
CA LEU A 337 -13.15 10.59 -15.21
C LEU A 337 -11.93 9.79 -15.68
N SER A 338 -11.94 9.38 -16.94
CA SER A 338 -10.74 8.85 -17.58
C SER A 338 -10.65 9.30 -19.03
N PHE A 339 -9.44 9.70 -19.44
CA PHE A 339 -9.14 10.11 -20.80
C PHE A 339 -7.66 9.85 -21.12
N MET A 340 -7.32 9.82 -22.41
CA MET A 340 -5.94 9.64 -22.88
C MET A 340 -5.09 10.88 -22.61
N ALA A 341 -3.79 10.73 -22.39
CA ALA A 341 -2.85 11.85 -22.31
C ALA A 341 -2.94 12.73 -23.58
N GLY A 342 -3.17 14.02 -23.38
CA GLY A 342 -3.47 15.02 -24.43
C GLY A 342 -4.97 15.20 -24.71
N GLY A 343 -5.84 14.39 -24.10
CA GLY A 343 -7.30 14.47 -24.21
C GLY A 343 -7.96 15.35 -23.16
N SER A 344 -9.29 15.29 -23.12
CA SER A 344 -10.12 16.04 -22.18
C SER A 344 -11.36 15.27 -21.74
N ALA A 345 -11.87 15.57 -20.55
CA ALA A 345 -13.19 15.12 -20.08
C ALA A 345 -13.87 16.22 -19.24
N ILE A 346 -15.18 16.10 -19.01
CA ILE A 346 -15.98 17.11 -18.28
C ILE A 346 -16.68 16.45 -17.10
N SER A 347 -16.67 17.14 -15.95
CA SER A 347 -17.55 16.85 -14.81
C SER A 347 -18.36 18.08 -14.46
N ASN A 348 -19.64 17.89 -14.16
CA ASN A 348 -20.55 18.96 -13.76
C ASN A 348 -20.53 19.14 -12.24
N VAL A 349 -20.18 20.33 -11.77
CA VAL A 349 -20.14 20.70 -10.35
C VAL A 349 -21.40 21.50 -10.00
N SER A 350 -22.25 20.95 -9.15
CA SER A 350 -23.51 21.55 -8.72
C SER A 350 -23.42 22.12 -7.31
N LEU A 351 -24.08 23.25 -7.07
CA LEU A 351 -24.20 23.86 -5.74
C LEU A 351 -25.56 23.57 -5.12
N GLN A 352 -25.55 23.12 -3.87
CA GLN A 352 -26.73 23.02 -3.03
C GLN A 352 -26.64 24.02 -1.88
N SER A 353 -27.61 24.93 -1.78
CA SER A 353 -27.72 25.85 -0.64
C SER A 353 -28.14 25.11 0.62
N GLN A 354 -27.49 25.41 1.74
CA GLN A 354 -27.80 24.87 3.06
C GLN A 354 -28.17 26.02 4.01
N ASN A 355 -29.07 25.75 4.96
CA ASN A 355 -29.42 26.70 6.03
C ASN A 355 -29.83 28.11 5.52
N GLY A 356 -30.49 28.19 4.37
CA GLY A 356 -30.95 29.46 3.79
C GLY A 356 -29.85 30.30 3.13
N PHE A 357 -28.72 29.70 2.75
CA PHE A 357 -27.68 30.37 1.97
C PHE A 357 -28.17 30.84 0.59
N GLN A 358 -27.88 32.09 0.27
CA GLN A 358 -28.27 32.76 -0.99
C GLN A 358 -27.08 33.48 -1.66
N GLY A 359 -25.85 33.13 -1.28
CA GLY A 359 -24.64 33.77 -1.80
C GLY A 359 -24.16 33.18 -3.13
N ALA A 360 -23.42 33.97 -3.90
CA ALA A 360 -22.65 33.47 -5.03
C ALA A 360 -21.37 32.78 -4.52
N VAL A 361 -21.02 31.66 -5.13
CA VAL A 361 -19.84 30.85 -4.81
C VAL A 361 -18.87 30.89 -5.98
N THR A 362 -17.66 31.37 -5.74
CA THR A 362 -16.57 31.35 -6.72
C THR A 362 -15.90 29.98 -6.70
N LEU A 363 -15.75 29.36 -7.87
CA LEU A 363 -15.10 28.07 -8.04
C LEU A 363 -13.64 28.24 -8.48
N ASP A 364 -12.75 27.53 -7.80
CA ASP A 364 -11.36 27.32 -8.19
C ASP A 364 -11.08 25.81 -8.20
N ALA A 365 -10.15 25.34 -9.03
CA ALA A 365 -9.88 23.91 -9.14
C ALA A 365 -8.38 23.62 -9.17
N THR A 366 -7.94 22.70 -8.32
CA THR A 366 -6.53 22.30 -8.18
C THR A 366 -6.39 20.79 -8.25
N SER A 367 -5.28 20.27 -8.80
CA SER A 367 -5.01 18.83 -8.84
C SER A 367 -3.89 18.40 -7.90
N SER A 368 -4.04 17.21 -7.30
CA SER A 368 -3.00 16.51 -6.53
C SER A 368 -2.85 15.06 -7.02
N PRO A 369 -1.65 14.62 -7.45
CA PRO A 369 -0.47 15.43 -7.73
C PRO A 369 -0.74 16.56 -8.75
N ALA A 370 0.17 17.52 -8.86
CA ALA A 370 0.06 18.53 -9.92
C ALA A 370 0.20 17.86 -11.30
N GLY A 371 -0.77 18.06 -12.20
CA GLY A 371 -0.72 17.48 -13.54
C GLY A 371 -2.00 17.56 -14.36
N VAL A 372 -3.16 17.84 -13.74
CA VAL A 372 -4.43 18.06 -14.44
C VAL A 372 -4.78 19.54 -14.37
N THR A 373 -5.08 20.13 -15.53
CA THR A 373 -5.66 21.48 -15.61
C THR A 373 -7.17 21.36 -15.64
N ALA A 374 -7.86 21.98 -14.68
CA ALA A 374 -9.32 21.99 -14.58
C ALA A 374 -9.86 23.41 -14.69
N VAL A 375 -10.83 23.63 -15.57
CA VAL A 375 -11.47 24.93 -15.80
C VAL A 375 -12.98 24.79 -15.68
N CYS A 376 -13.56 25.49 -14.72
CA CYS A 376 -15.00 25.49 -14.44
C CYS A 376 -15.68 26.69 -15.10
N SER A 377 -16.74 26.43 -15.88
CA SER A 377 -17.54 27.46 -16.55
C SER A 377 -19.05 27.20 -16.36
N PRO A 378 -19.79 28.14 -15.75
CA PRO A 378 -19.31 29.41 -15.18
C PRO A 378 -18.43 29.21 -13.94
N SER A 379 -17.45 30.11 -13.73
CA SER A 379 -16.55 30.07 -12.54
C SER A 379 -17.20 30.60 -11.26
N VAL A 380 -18.46 31.05 -11.34
CA VAL A 380 -19.26 31.49 -10.20
C VAL A 380 -20.66 30.89 -10.36
N ILE A 381 -21.16 30.22 -9.32
CA ILE A 381 -22.47 29.59 -9.29
C ILE A 381 -23.23 29.95 -8.01
N SER A 382 -24.56 29.94 -8.07
CA SER A 382 -25.46 30.22 -6.95
C SER A 382 -26.43 29.04 -6.71
N GLY A 383 -27.33 29.17 -5.73
CA GLY A 383 -28.24 28.10 -5.27
C GLY A 383 -28.93 27.35 -6.41
N GLY A 384 -28.61 26.06 -6.59
CA GLY A 384 -29.21 25.19 -7.60
C GLY A 384 -28.57 25.26 -8.99
N GLU A 385 -27.53 26.09 -9.19
CA GLU A 385 -26.78 26.16 -10.45
C GLU A 385 -25.67 25.11 -10.53
N THR A 386 -25.21 24.86 -11.76
CA THR A 386 -24.17 23.89 -12.09
C THR A 386 -23.12 24.53 -12.99
N SER A 387 -21.86 24.19 -12.76
CA SER A 387 -20.71 24.56 -13.59
C SER A 387 -20.11 23.35 -14.29
N ALA A 388 -19.84 23.43 -15.59
CA ALA A 388 -19.11 22.41 -16.32
C ALA A 388 -17.60 22.60 -16.10
N CYS A 389 -16.96 21.69 -15.39
CA CYS A 389 -15.52 21.68 -15.15
C CYS A 389 -14.82 20.76 -16.16
N ALA A 390 -14.18 21.37 -17.16
CA ALA A 390 -13.40 20.68 -18.19
C ALA A 390 -11.97 20.42 -17.71
N MET A 391 -11.51 19.19 -17.87
CA MET A 391 -10.21 18.71 -17.40
C MET A 391 -9.36 18.27 -18.57
N THR A 392 -8.07 18.63 -18.53
CA THR A 392 -7.07 18.27 -19.55
C THR A 392 -5.75 17.89 -18.87
N SER A 393 -4.98 17.00 -19.48
CA SER A 393 -3.63 16.65 -19.04
C SER A 393 -2.86 15.92 -20.13
N SER A 394 -1.56 16.15 -20.21
CA SER A 394 -0.62 15.40 -21.06
C SER A 394 0.20 14.37 -20.27
N VAL A 395 0.05 14.32 -18.95
CA VAL A 395 0.86 13.46 -18.07
C VAL A 395 0.00 12.26 -17.65
N ALA A 396 0.43 11.06 -18.03
CA ALA A 396 -0.23 9.84 -17.59
C ALA A 396 -0.13 9.70 -16.06
N GLY A 397 -1.21 9.28 -15.41
CA GLY A 397 -1.25 9.18 -13.96
C GLY A 397 -2.66 9.16 -13.42
N SER A 398 -2.74 9.00 -12.10
CA SER A 398 -3.96 9.15 -11.32
C SER A 398 -3.86 10.47 -10.55
N PHE A 399 -4.94 11.25 -10.57
CA PHE A 399 -4.98 12.58 -9.97
C PHE A 399 -6.33 12.80 -9.28
N ASP A 400 -6.30 13.54 -8.18
CA ASP A 400 -7.50 14.07 -7.54
C ASP A 400 -7.61 15.56 -7.86
N VAL A 401 -8.69 15.95 -8.53
CA VAL A 401 -9.02 17.35 -8.78
C VAL A 401 -9.99 17.82 -7.69
N THR A 402 -9.55 18.73 -6.85
CA THR A 402 -10.38 19.38 -5.84
C THR A 402 -10.90 20.70 -6.38
N VAL A 403 -12.22 20.78 -6.58
CA VAL A 403 -12.93 22.02 -6.91
C VAL A 403 -13.37 22.68 -5.62
N SER A 404 -12.79 23.84 -5.31
CA SER A 404 -13.06 24.67 -4.14
C SER A 404 -14.07 25.76 -4.49
N GLY A 405 -15.22 25.74 -3.82
CA GLY A 405 -16.17 26.85 -3.81
C GLY A 405 -15.92 27.76 -2.62
N THR A 406 -15.85 29.07 -2.85
CA THR A 406 -15.65 30.09 -1.80
C THR A 406 -16.79 31.11 -1.82
N ALA A 407 -17.38 31.38 -0.65
CA ALA A 407 -18.29 32.50 -0.41
C ALA A 407 -17.96 33.21 0.91
N GLY A 408 -17.26 34.34 0.82
CA GLY A 408 -16.74 35.05 1.99
C GLY A 408 -15.70 34.19 2.72
N THR A 409 -15.94 33.88 3.99
CA THR A 409 -15.07 33.01 4.81
C THR A 409 -15.41 31.52 4.69
N ARG A 410 -16.48 31.17 3.97
CA ARG A 410 -16.92 29.77 3.81
C ARG A 410 -16.26 29.17 2.59
N VAL A 411 -15.69 27.98 2.78
CA VAL A 411 -15.05 27.22 1.71
C VAL A 411 -15.55 25.79 1.77
N ASN A 412 -16.03 25.29 0.64
CA ASN A 412 -16.48 23.91 0.49
C ASN A 412 -15.89 23.31 -0.78
N HIS A 413 -15.77 21.99 -0.83
CA HIS A 413 -15.03 21.32 -1.90
C HIS A 413 -15.82 20.16 -2.49
N ALA A 414 -15.58 19.88 -3.77
CA ALA A 414 -15.93 18.63 -4.43
C ALA A 414 -14.65 18.03 -5.04
N THR A 415 -14.46 16.71 -4.88
CA THR A 415 -13.29 16.00 -5.44
C THR A 415 -13.72 15.15 -6.63
N ILE A 416 -12.89 15.15 -7.67
CA ILE A 416 -13.09 14.38 -8.90
C ILE A 416 -11.82 13.56 -9.14
N HIS A 417 -11.95 12.24 -9.20
CA HIS A 417 -10.83 11.35 -9.48
C HIS A 417 -10.61 11.24 -10.99
N VAL A 418 -9.39 11.49 -11.44
CA VAL A 418 -9.02 11.55 -12.86
C VAL A 418 -7.93 10.54 -13.16
N GLN A 419 -8.24 9.61 -14.07
CA GLN A 419 -7.25 8.68 -14.63
C GLN A 419 -6.84 9.12 -16.03
N VAL A 420 -5.62 9.63 -16.15
CA VAL A 420 -5.00 9.96 -17.44
C VAL A 420 -4.23 8.74 -17.94
N ILE A 421 -4.72 8.14 -19.01
CA ILE A 421 -4.12 6.94 -19.62
C ILE A 421 -2.98 7.38 -20.53
N GLY A 422 -1.78 6.82 -20.35
CA GLY A 422 -0.64 7.14 -21.21
C GLY A 422 -0.86 6.70 -22.66
N LEU A 423 -0.24 7.39 -23.62
CA LEU A 423 -0.28 6.97 -25.03
C LEU A 423 0.32 5.58 -25.18
N LEU A 424 -0.21 4.80 -26.13
CA LEU A 424 0.29 3.45 -26.39
C LEU A 424 1.75 3.51 -26.87
N SER A 425 2.61 2.72 -26.24
CA SER A 425 4.00 2.55 -26.64
C SER A 425 4.34 1.07 -26.68
N ALA A 426 4.91 0.65 -27.81
CA ALA A 426 5.42 -0.70 -28.02
C ALA A 426 6.93 -0.74 -27.77
N GLY A 427 7.42 -1.90 -27.35
CA GLY A 427 8.84 -2.17 -27.17
C GLY A 427 9.10 -3.66 -27.21
N PHE A 428 10.36 -4.05 -27.40
CA PHE A 428 10.82 -5.42 -27.23
C PHE A 428 12.35 -5.44 -27.10
N ALA A 429 12.91 -6.55 -26.67
CA ALA A 429 14.36 -6.77 -26.64
C ALA A 429 14.79 -7.75 -27.73
N ILE A 430 16.02 -7.61 -28.21
CA ILE A 430 16.69 -8.60 -29.05
C ILE A 430 17.79 -9.28 -28.22
N PRO A 431 18.03 -10.58 -28.41
CA PRO A 431 19.16 -11.27 -27.77
C PRO A 431 20.49 -10.69 -28.24
N SER A 432 21.51 -10.75 -27.37
CA SER A 432 22.86 -10.25 -27.67
C SER A 432 23.63 -11.10 -28.68
N ARG A 433 23.25 -12.37 -28.84
CA ARG A 433 23.82 -13.30 -29.82
C ARG A 433 22.70 -14.18 -30.35
N SER A 434 22.63 -14.29 -31.67
CA SER A 434 21.73 -15.20 -32.37
C SER A 434 22.50 -15.92 -33.45
N PHE A 435 22.17 -17.20 -33.63
CA PHE A 435 22.87 -18.09 -34.52
C PHE A 435 21.91 -18.78 -35.48
N VAL A 436 22.38 -19.10 -36.68
CA VAL A 436 21.56 -19.79 -37.69
C VAL A 436 21.09 -21.13 -37.12
N GLY A 437 19.81 -21.46 -37.36
CA GLY A 437 19.22 -22.72 -36.89
C GLY A 437 18.87 -22.78 -35.40
N GLN A 438 19.17 -21.73 -34.62
CA GLN A 438 18.76 -21.63 -33.22
C GLN A 438 17.46 -20.81 -33.08
N PRO A 439 16.56 -21.16 -32.14
CA PRO A 439 15.37 -20.37 -31.86
C PRO A 439 15.72 -19.02 -31.24
N VAL A 440 15.06 -17.98 -31.73
CA VAL A 440 15.10 -16.61 -31.22
C VAL A 440 13.74 -16.28 -30.62
N ASP A 441 13.70 -16.17 -29.30
CA ASP A 441 12.50 -15.77 -28.56
C ASP A 441 12.42 -14.25 -28.45
N LEU A 442 11.29 -13.69 -28.86
CA LEU A 442 10.99 -12.27 -28.79
C LEU A 442 9.78 -12.07 -27.87
N LEU A 443 9.93 -11.15 -26.92
CA LEU A 443 8.88 -10.73 -26.00
C LEU A 443 8.55 -9.27 -26.26
N GLY A 444 7.30 -9.01 -26.64
CA GLY A 444 6.73 -7.69 -26.75
C GLY A 444 6.46 -7.11 -25.37
N SER A 445 6.77 -5.83 -25.20
CA SER A 445 6.42 -5.03 -24.04
C SER A 445 5.51 -3.91 -24.47
N VAL A 446 4.46 -3.65 -23.71
CA VAL A 446 3.52 -2.55 -23.92
C VAL A 446 3.53 -1.63 -22.70
N SER A 447 3.35 -0.34 -22.93
CA SER A 447 3.08 0.65 -21.88
C SER A 447 2.07 1.67 -22.37
N GLY A 448 1.23 2.19 -21.47
CA GLY A 448 0.09 3.03 -21.86
C GLY A 448 -0.97 2.27 -22.67
N GLY A 449 -1.87 3.01 -23.28
CA GLY A 449 -3.02 2.49 -24.03
C GLY A 449 -4.10 1.85 -23.15
N ARG A 450 -5.14 1.32 -23.80
CA ARG A 450 -6.27 0.67 -23.14
C ARG A 450 -6.37 -0.80 -23.55
N SER A 451 -6.34 -1.72 -22.59
CA SER A 451 -6.58 -3.15 -22.82
C SER A 451 -7.96 -3.41 -23.49
N PRO A 452 -8.11 -4.46 -24.34
CA PRO A 452 -7.13 -5.48 -24.71
C PRO A 452 -6.04 -5.00 -25.68
N TYR A 453 -4.94 -5.76 -25.81
CA TYR A 453 -3.84 -5.48 -26.74
C TYR A 453 -3.67 -6.60 -27.76
N ASP A 454 -3.51 -6.22 -29.03
CA ASP A 454 -3.24 -7.15 -30.13
C ASP A 454 -1.82 -6.95 -30.66
N TYR A 455 -1.04 -8.03 -30.72
CA TYR A 455 0.38 -8.02 -31.10
C TYR A 455 0.57 -8.64 -32.49
N ALA A 456 1.28 -7.93 -33.36
CA ALA A 456 1.67 -8.40 -34.68
C ALA A 456 3.16 -8.19 -34.93
N TRP A 457 3.84 -9.22 -35.41
CA TRP A 457 5.28 -9.24 -35.66
C TRP A 457 5.58 -9.42 -37.15
N GLN A 458 6.59 -8.69 -37.63
CA GLN A 458 7.25 -8.93 -38.92
C GLN A 458 8.74 -9.15 -38.63
N LEU A 459 9.29 -10.28 -39.04
CA LEU A 459 10.62 -10.72 -38.56
C LEU A 459 11.78 -10.32 -39.47
N GLY A 460 11.50 -9.64 -40.59
CA GLY A 460 12.52 -9.17 -41.53
C GLY A 460 12.94 -10.21 -42.58
N ASP A 461 12.47 -11.46 -42.49
CA ASP A 461 12.68 -12.54 -43.47
C ASP A 461 11.40 -12.93 -44.23
N GLN A 462 10.40 -12.03 -44.24
CA GLN A 462 9.02 -12.21 -44.75
C GLN A 462 8.10 -13.02 -43.83
N SER A 463 8.58 -13.56 -42.71
CA SER A 463 7.74 -14.24 -41.73
C SER A 463 6.95 -13.24 -40.88
N THR A 464 5.71 -13.60 -40.52
CA THR A 464 4.85 -12.85 -39.60
C THR A 464 4.33 -13.76 -38.49
N MET A 465 4.12 -13.18 -37.31
CA MET A 465 3.59 -13.90 -36.14
C MET A 465 2.68 -13.00 -35.30
N THR A 466 1.89 -13.60 -34.42
CA THR A 466 1.03 -12.88 -33.47
C THR A 466 1.22 -13.43 -32.06
N GLY A 467 0.87 -12.62 -31.05
CA GLY A 467 1.07 -12.95 -29.63
C GLY A 467 2.11 -12.04 -28.97
N ASP A 468 2.01 -11.92 -27.64
CA ASP A 468 2.94 -11.13 -26.83
C ASP A 468 4.35 -11.74 -26.81
N ARG A 469 4.45 -13.07 -26.92
CA ARG A 469 5.69 -13.83 -27.09
C ARG A 469 5.66 -14.65 -28.36
N VAL A 470 6.75 -14.59 -29.13
CA VAL A 470 6.94 -15.36 -30.35
C VAL A 470 8.34 -15.98 -30.42
N SER A 471 8.50 -17.10 -31.13
CA SER A 471 9.78 -17.82 -31.29
C SER A 471 10.02 -18.16 -32.75
N HIS A 472 11.21 -17.85 -33.28
CA HIS A 472 11.53 -18.05 -34.71
C HIS A 472 12.95 -18.55 -34.95
N VAL A 473 13.14 -19.33 -36.02
CA VAL A 473 14.44 -19.85 -36.43
C VAL A 473 14.83 -19.26 -37.79
N TYR A 474 15.94 -18.53 -37.82
CA TYR A 474 16.49 -17.97 -39.06
C TYR A 474 17.38 -18.99 -39.77
N SER A 475 17.19 -19.13 -41.09
CA SER A 475 17.88 -20.13 -41.92
C SER A 475 19.17 -19.64 -42.56
N SER A 476 19.48 -18.34 -42.44
CA SER A 476 20.67 -17.72 -43.02
C SER A 476 21.24 -16.65 -42.09
N GLU A 477 22.53 -16.40 -42.23
CA GLU A 477 23.19 -15.29 -41.53
C GLU A 477 22.79 -13.96 -42.17
N GLY A 478 22.67 -12.90 -41.37
CA GLY A 478 22.24 -11.60 -41.86
C GLY A 478 21.74 -10.68 -40.76
N VAL A 479 21.38 -9.46 -41.16
CA VAL A 479 20.72 -8.48 -40.30
C VAL A 479 19.25 -8.43 -40.68
N TYR A 480 18.38 -8.76 -39.73
CA TYR A 480 16.94 -8.84 -39.90
C TYR A 480 16.25 -7.69 -39.16
N ARG A 481 15.48 -6.88 -39.89
CA ARG A 481 14.68 -5.79 -39.32
C ARG A 481 13.39 -6.34 -38.73
N VAL A 482 13.35 -6.52 -37.41
CA VAL A 482 12.17 -6.99 -36.70
C VAL A 482 11.27 -5.80 -36.37
N ASN A 483 10.00 -5.87 -36.75
CA ASN A 483 8.97 -4.89 -36.41
C ASN A 483 7.90 -5.52 -35.53
N LEU A 484 7.55 -4.86 -34.45
CA LEU A 484 6.41 -5.14 -33.59
C LEU A 484 5.39 -4.02 -33.77
N THR A 485 4.14 -4.38 -34.05
CA THR A 485 2.98 -3.49 -34.05
C THR A 485 2.02 -3.95 -32.95
N ILE A 486 1.62 -3.03 -32.08
CA ILE A 486 0.61 -3.28 -31.05
C ILE A 486 -0.59 -2.37 -31.31
N HIS A 487 -1.79 -2.95 -31.29
CA HIS A 487 -3.06 -2.22 -31.24
C HIS A 487 -3.64 -2.30 -29.83
N ASP A 488 -4.30 -1.23 -29.38
CA ASP A 488 -5.06 -1.25 -28.12
C ASP A 488 -6.58 -1.20 -28.35
N GLY A 489 -7.36 -1.47 -27.30
CA GLY A 489 -8.82 -1.45 -27.30
C GLY A 489 -9.45 -0.07 -27.50
N SER A 490 -8.66 1.00 -27.58
CA SER A 490 -9.10 2.34 -27.98
C SER A 490 -8.80 2.67 -29.44
N GLY A 491 -8.17 1.74 -30.17
CA GLY A 491 -7.78 1.89 -31.57
C GLY A 491 -6.43 2.57 -31.79
N GLN A 492 -5.64 2.82 -30.74
CA GLN A 492 -4.27 3.31 -30.91
C GLN A 492 -3.38 2.22 -31.52
N VAL A 493 -2.33 2.67 -32.22
CA VAL A 493 -1.33 1.81 -32.84
C VAL A 493 0.06 2.31 -32.45
N ALA A 494 0.89 1.42 -31.92
CA ALA A 494 2.29 1.71 -31.62
C ALA A 494 3.19 0.69 -32.29
N THR A 495 4.32 1.16 -32.81
CA THR A 495 5.32 0.31 -33.46
C THR A 495 6.67 0.43 -32.77
N ALA A 496 7.38 -0.70 -32.70
CA ALA A 496 8.76 -0.75 -32.29
C ALA A 496 9.55 -1.57 -33.31
N SER A 497 10.80 -1.20 -33.55
CA SER A 497 11.61 -1.90 -34.53
C SER A 497 13.08 -1.98 -34.12
N LYS A 498 13.69 -3.17 -34.25
CA LYS A 498 15.09 -3.43 -33.91
C LYS A 498 15.76 -4.32 -34.95
N ASP A 499 17.08 -4.16 -35.08
CA ASP A 499 17.89 -4.93 -36.03
C ASP A 499 18.49 -6.13 -35.29
N LEU A 500 18.05 -7.33 -35.65
CA LEU A 500 18.57 -8.58 -35.14
C LEU A 500 19.70 -9.07 -36.03
N THR A 501 20.90 -9.22 -35.47
CA THR A 501 22.02 -9.84 -36.20
C THR A 501 22.06 -11.33 -35.91
N VAL A 502 21.89 -12.14 -36.95
CA VAL A 502 22.06 -13.60 -36.91
C VAL A 502 23.40 -13.92 -37.56
N ALA A 503 24.30 -14.48 -36.77
CA ALA A 503 25.62 -14.92 -37.24
C ALA A 503 25.66 -16.43 -37.37
N ARG A 504 26.75 -16.99 -37.90
CA ARG A 504 27.08 -18.40 -37.71
C ARG A 504 27.91 -18.57 -36.45
N SER A 505 27.68 -19.64 -35.70
CA SER A 505 28.52 -19.95 -34.54
C SER A 505 29.91 -20.41 -34.99
N THR A 506 30.94 -19.81 -34.40
CA THR A 506 32.36 -20.11 -34.69
C THR A 506 32.86 -21.30 -33.87
N PRO A 507 33.93 -21.99 -34.32
CA PRO A 507 34.57 -23.04 -33.53
C PRO A 507 35.17 -22.51 -32.22
N GLY A 508 35.27 -23.36 -31.20
CA GLY A 508 35.93 -23.04 -29.93
C GLY A 508 37.14 -23.94 -29.69
N VAL A 509 38.29 -23.38 -29.37
CA VAL A 509 39.56 -24.12 -29.23
C VAL A 509 40.36 -23.63 -28.02
N LEU A 510 40.98 -24.55 -27.28
CA LEU A 510 41.97 -24.23 -26.24
C LEU A 510 43.37 -24.68 -26.66
N THR A 511 44.37 -23.98 -26.12
CA THR A 511 45.79 -24.36 -26.21
C THR A 511 46.16 -25.13 -24.93
N GLY A 512 46.84 -26.26 -25.10
CA GLY A 512 47.40 -27.07 -24.02
C GLY A 512 48.92 -26.92 -23.94
N ALA A 513 49.50 -27.27 -22.79
CA ALA A 513 50.94 -27.15 -22.58
C ALA A 513 51.72 -28.04 -23.56
N ALA A 514 52.85 -27.54 -24.06
CA ALA A 514 53.74 -28.33 -24.90
C ALA A 514 54.37 -29.48 -24.08
N THR A 515 54.58 -30.63 -24.72
CA THR A 515 55.23 -31.81 -24.12
C THR A 515 56.34 -32.34 -25.02
N GLY A 516 57.20 -33.23 -24.51
CA GLY A 516 58.27 -33.81 -25.33
C GLY A 516 59.23 -32.73 -25.86
N VAL A 517 59.48 -31.71 -25.04
CA VAL A 517 60.36 -30.59 -25.39
C VAL A 517 61.81 -31.07 -25.33
N GLU A 518 62.45 -31.11 -26.48
CA GLU A 518 63.85 -31.48 -26.66
C GLU A 518 64.67 -30.26 -27.13
N ASP A 519 65.87 -30.48 -27.65
CA ASP A 519 66.76 -29.41 -28.14
C ASP A 519 66.26 -28.78 -29.46
N VAL A 520 65.70 -29.56 -30.38
CA VAL A 520 65.24 -29.07 -31.70
C VAL A 520 63.79 -29.40 -32.04
N ARG A 521 62.99 -29.93 -31.10
CA ARG A 521 61.59 -30.30 -31.34
C ARG A 521 60.73 -30.24 -30.08
N ALA A 522 59.42 -30.08 -30.26
CA ALA A 522 58.41 -30.14 -29.21
C ALA A 522 57.04 -30.55 -29.77
N THR A 523 56.18 -31.16 -28.96
CA THR A 523 54.79 -31.47 -29.32
C THR A 523 53.85 -30.41 -28.74
N LEU A 524 53.16 -29.69 -29.61
CA LEU A 524 52.13 -28.71 -29.24
C LEU A 524 50.77 -29.40 -29.12
N HIS A 525 49.98 -29.03 -28.12
CA HIS A 525 48.67 -29.62 -27.83
C HIS A 525 47.56 -28.59 -27.94
N GLY A 526 46.47 -28.98 -28.56
CA GLY A 526 45.26 -28.18 -28.73
C GLY A 526 44.03 -29.03 -28.41
N ASP A 527 42.94 -28.37 -28.09
CA ASP A 527 41.68 -29.04 -27.75
C ASP A 527 40.51 -28.29 -28.39
N LEU A 528 39.95 -28.87 -29.45
CA LEU A 528 38.79 -28.36 -30.15
C LEU A 528 37.54 -28.68 -29.32
N ARG A 529 36.97 -27.67 -28.67
CA ARG A 529 35.82 -27.81 -27.77
C ARG A 529 34.49 -27.90 -28.50
N THR A 530 34.36 -27.19 -29.61
CA THR A 530 33.16 -27.20 -30.46
C THR A 530 33.53 -26.81 -31.88
N LEU A 531 32.83 -27.37 -32.87
CA LEU A 531 32.94 -26.97 -34.27
C LEU A 531 32.12 -25.70 -34.58
N GLY A 532 31.30 -25.23 -33.63
CA GLY A 532 30.23 -24.28 -33.93
C GLY A 532 29.19 -24.94 -34.84
N GLU A 533 28.75 -24.23 -35.88
CA GLU A 533 27.84 -24.74 -36.91
C GLU A 533 28.55 -25.43 -38.08
N ALA A 534 29.88 -25.38 -38.12
CA ALA A 534 30.62 -26.01 -39.21
C ALA A 534 30.52 -27.54 -39.09
N THR A 535 30.27 -28.23 -40.20
CA THR A 535 30.34 -29.71 -40.25
C THR A 535 31.77 -30.23 -40.21
N THR A 536 32.74 -29.39 -40.56
CA THR A 536 34.18 -29.68 -40.48
C THR A 536 34.92 -28.36 -40.30
N VAL A 537 35.97 -28.38 -39.47
CA VAL A 537 36.88 -27.24 -39.23
C VAL A 537 38.31 -27.65 -39.56
N ILE A 538 39.19 -26.68 -39.82
CA ILE A 538 40.64 -26.91 -39.93
C ILE A 538 41.28 -26.46 -38.62
N VAL A 539 42.11 -27.29 -38.02
CA VAL A 539 42.84 -26.97 -36.78
C VAL A 539 44.34 -26.90 -36.99
N GLY A 540 45.03 -26.15 -36.13
CA GLY A 540 46.48 -26.00 -36.18
C GLY A 540 47.05 -25.20 -35.02
N PHE A 541 48.30 -24.79 -35.14
CA PHE A 541 49.02 -23.98 -34.17
C PHE A 541 49.68 -22.77 -34.84
N ARG A 542 49.81 -21.65 -34.13
CA ARG A 542 50.78 -20.60 -34.47
C ARG A 542 51.88 -20.65 -33.44
N TYR A 543 53.14 -20.60 -33.85
CA TYR A 543 54.26 -20.55 -32.91
C TYR A 543 55.39 -19.62 -33.39
N GLY A 544 56.11 -19.00 -32.46
CA GLY A 544 57.18 -18.07 -32.79
C GLY A 544 57.94 -17.58 -31.56
N LEU A 545 58.88 -16.66 -31.77
CA LEU A 545 59.71 -16.10 -30.69
C LEU A 545 59.08 -14.86 -30.03
N ASP A 546 58.09 -14.26 -30.69
CA ASP A 546 57.36 -13.09 -30.19
C ASP A 546 56.19 -13.55 -29.28
N PRO A 547 56.10 -13.09 -28.02
CA PRO A 547 55.00 -13.37 -27.11
C PRO A 547 53.61 -12.99 -27.64
N THR A 548 53.54 -12.08 -28.62
CA THR A 548 52.29 -11.65 -29.25
C THR A 548 51.90 -12.45 -30.50
N LEU A 549 52.79 -13.36 -30.95
CA LEU A 549 52.62 -14.14 -32.18
C LEU A 549 52.42 -13.29 -33.46
N SER A 550 52.86 -12.03 -33.45
CA SER A 550 52.69 -11.09 -34.58
C SER A 550 53.34 -11.56 -35.89
N GLN A 551 54.40 -12.37 -35.80
CA GLN A 551 55.10 -13.00 -36.92
C GLN A 551 55.24 -14.52 -36.73
N ALA A 552 54.24 -15.15 -36.12
CA ALA A 552 54.28 -16.58 -35.85
C ALA A 552 54.20 -17.42 -37.14
N THR A 553 54.94 -18.52 -37.14
CA THR A 553 54.80 -19.59 -38.13
C THR A 553 53.43 -20.24 -37.94
N ASN A 554 52.66 -20.34 -39.02
CA ASN A 554 51.36 -21.01 -39.00
C ASN A 554 51.52 -22.49 -39.40
N TRP A 555 51.09 -23.39 -38.51
CA TRP A 555 51.22 -24.83 -38.66
C TRP A 555 49.84 -25.49 -38.69
N THR A 556 49.46 -26.03 -39.84
CA THR A 556 48.17 -26.72 -40.00
C THR A 556 48.28 -28.18 -39.61
N THR A 557 47.45 -28.64 -38.68
CA THR A 557 47.40 -30.05 -38.25
C THR A 557 46.49 -30.87 -39.16
N GLY A 558 45.32 -30.36 -39.53
CA GLY A 558 44.38 -31.06 -40.42
C GLY A 558 42.92 -30.74 -40.16
N PRO A 559 41.99 -31.33 -40.94
CA PRO A 559 40.56 -31.17 -40.71
C PRO A 559 40.11 -31.95 -39.47
N ALA A 560 39.15 -31.41 -38.73
CA ALA A 560 38.46 -32.07 -37.64
C ALA A 560 36.94 -31.99 -37.89
N SER A 561 36.26 -33.14 -37.83
CA SER A 561 34.81 -33.27 -37.97
C SER A 561 34.10 -33.54 -36.64
N ALA A 562 34.85 -33.62 -35.53
CA ALA A 562 34.34 -33.78 -34.18
C ALA A 562 35.23 -33.04 -33.17
N ALA A 563 34.65 -32.64 -32.04
CA ALA A 563 35.38 -32.04 -30.93
C ALA A 563 36.37 -33.05 -30.34
N GLY A 564 37.52 -32.57 -29.87
CA GLY A 564 38.56 -33.42 -29.31
C GLY A 564 39.94 -32.78 -29.28
N VAL A 565 40.84 -33.46 -28.57
CA VAL A 565 42.25 -33.08 -28.47
C VAL A 565 43.00 -33.42 -29.76
N TYR A 566 43.92 -32.55 -30.14
CA TYR A 566 44.82 -32.74 -31.26
C TYR A 566 46.22 -32.25 -30.89
N ALA A 567 47.23 -32.82 -31.53
CA ALA A 567 48.62 -32.47 -31.26
C ALA A 567 49.43 -32.42 -32.55
N SER A 568 50.52 -31.66 -32.55
CA SER A 568 51.47 -31.63 -33.66
C SER A 568 52.89 -31.51 -33.17
N LEU A 569 53.76 -32.35 -33.70
CA LEU A 569 55.21 -32.25 -33.49
C LEU A 569 55.75 -31.12 -34.37
N VAL A 570 56.36 -30.13 -33.75
CA VAL A 570 57.14 -29.09 -34.43
C VAL A 570 58.62 -29.42 -34.31
N THR A 571 59.36 -29.30 -35.41
CA THR A 571 60.80 -29.61 -35.53
C THR A 571 61.57 -28.36 -35.94
N ASP A 572 62.89 -28.50 -36.09
CA ASP A 572 63.79 -27.42 -36.54
C ASP A 572 63.80 -26.20 -35.61
N LEU A 573 63.55 -26.44 -34.32
CA LEU A 573 63.63 -25.42 -33.29
C LEU A 573 65.09 -25.13 -32.92
N THR A 574 65.36 -23.92 -32.43
CA THR A 574 66.70 -23.56 -31.94
C THR A 574 66.86 -24.04 -30.49
N PRO A 575 67.96 -24.72 -30.12
CA PRO A 575 68.24 -25.10 -28.73
C PRO A 575 68.30 -23.89 -27.78
N ASN A 576 67.96 -24.11 -26.50
CA ASN A 576 67.95 -23.07 -25.46
C ASN A 576 67.16 -21.80 -25.81
N THR A 577 66.03 -21.95 -26.50
CA THR A 577 65.22 -20.84 -27.01
C THR A 577 63.77 -20.97 -26.54
N THR A 578 63.20 -19.88 -26.04
CA THR A 578 61.79 -19.82 -25.64
C THR A 578 60.91 -19.52 -26.85
N TYR A 579 59.93 -20.38 -27.08
CA TYR A 579 58.89 -20.22 -28.09
C TYR A 579 57.54 -19.98 -27.42
N TYR A 580 56.74 -19.12 -28.03
CA TYR A 580 55.34 -18.88 -27.71
C TYR A 580 54.47 -19.55 -28.76
N PHE A 581 53.29 -20.04 -28.39
CA PHE A 581 52.37 -20.67 -29.32
C PHE A 581 50.91 -20.59 -28.87
N ASP A 582 49.99 -20.67 -29.82
CA ASP A 582 48.58 -20.94 -29.57
C ASP A 582 48.03 -21.98 -30.55
N ALA A 583 46.94 -22.63 -30.14
CA ALA A 583 46.13 -23.50 -30.96
C ALA A 583 45.04 -22.67 -31.65
N TRP A 584 44.70 -22.97 -32.90
CA TRP A 584 43.65 -22.27 -33.64
C TRP A 584 42.73 -23.23 -34.39
N ALA A 585 41.52 -22.76 -34.69
CA ALA A 585 40.53 -23.47 -35.49
C ALA A 585 39.85 -22.51 -36.48
N THR A 586 39.67 -22.95 -37.72
CA THR A 586 38.94 -22.23 -38.78
C THR A 586 37.76 -23.05 -39.29
N GLY A 587 36.57 -22.46 -39.25
CA GLY A 587 35.34 -22.98 -39.84
C GLY A 587 34.53 -21.83 -40.44
N HIS A 588 33.34 -21.56 -39.90
CA HIS A 588 32.57 -20.32 -40.17
C HIS A 588 33.17 -19.07 -39.50
N GLY A 589 34.48 -19.07 -39.25
CA GLY A 589 35.26 -18.05 -38.55
C GLY A 589 36.57 -18.65 -38.03
N PHE A 590 37.54 -17.79 -37.72
CA PHE A 590 38.84 -18.16 -37.13
C PHE A 590 38.85 -17.86 -35.64
N THR A 591 39.24 -18.83 -34.82
CA THR A 591 39.39 -18.67 -33.37
C THR A 591 40.72 -19.23 -32.89
N THR A 592 41.25 -18.67 -31.81
CA THR A 592 42.49 -19.12 -31.17
C THR A 592 42.27 -19.42 -29.69
N GLY A 593 43.07 -20.31 -29.15
CA GLY A 593 43.21 -20.49 -27.70
C GLY A 593 44.11 -19.43 -27.09
N GLY A 594 44.40 -19.58 -25.79
CA GLY A 594 45.34 -18.71 -25.10
C GLY A 594 46.80 -19.02 -25.46
N ILE A 595 47.64 -17.99 -25.51
CA ILE A 595 49.07 -18.15 -25.81
C ILE A 595 49.76 -18.84 -24.63
N MET A 596 50.56 -19.87 -24.94
CA MET A 596 51.44 -20.58 -24.02
C MET A 596 52.89 -20.47 -24.48
N SER A 597 53.84 -20.89 -23.64
CA SER A 597 55.26 -20.89 -24.00
C SER A 597 55.99 -22.14 -23.50
N PHE A 598 57.06 -22.51 -24.19
CA PHE A 598 58.01 -23.55 -23.76
C PHE A 598 59.44 -23.14 -24.14
N THR A 599 60.45 -23.73 -23.49
CA THR A 599 61.87 -23.46 -23.79
C THR A 599 62.57 -24.76 -24.16
N THR A 600 63.19 -24.80 -25.34
CA THR A 600 63.95 -25.96 -25.82
C THR A 600 65.16 -26.23 -24.94
N ILE A 601 65.59 -27.50 -24.88
CA ILE A 601 66.72 -27.90 -24.04
C ILE A 601 68.03 -27.34 -24.63
N ALA A 602 68.97 -26.94 -23.78
CA ALA A 602 70.30 -26.53 -24.20
C ALA A 602 71.13 -27.75 -24.67
N LEU A 603 71.94 -27.58 -25.73
CA LEU A 603 72.87 -28.61 -26.17
C LEU A 603 73.83 -29.00 -25.02
N PRO A 604 74.11 -30.30 -24.82
CA PRO A 604 75.11 -30.73 -23.84
C PRO A 604 76.44 -30.06 -24.14
N LYS A 605 77.03 -29.37 -23.16
CA LYS A 605 78.39 -28.81 -23.28
C LYS A 605 79.35 -29.98 -23.56
N PRO A 606 80.18 -29.93 -24.63
CA PRO A 606 81.14 -31.00 -24.87
C PRO A 606 82.12 -31.10 -23.70
N MET A 607 82.20 -32.26 -23.05
CA MET A 607 83.25 -32.56 -22.07
C MET A 607 84.60 -32.58 -22.81
N GLY A 608 85.51 -31.69 -22.44
CA GLY A 608 86.86 -31.67 -22.99
C GLY A 608 87.65 -32.93 -22.63
N THR A 609 88.36 -33.50 -23.59
CA THR A 609 89.24 -34.66 -23.44
C THR A 609 90.45 -34.33 -22.54
N PRO A 610 90.79 -35.12 -21.51
CA PRO A 610 92.01 -34.89 -20.72
C PRO A 610 93.26 -35.17 -21.56
N GLY A 611 94.26 -34.28 -21.51
CA GLY A 611 95.54 -34.46 -22.19
C GLY A 611 96.53 -35.26 -21.33
N ALA A 612 97.31 -36.14 -21.96
CA ALA A 612 98.48 -36.75 -21.35
C ALA A 612 99.72 -36.35 -22.16
N THR A 613 100.80 -35.96 -21.47
CA THR A 613 102.07 -35.63 -22.14
C THR A 613 103.04 -36.79 -21.94
N VAL A 614 103.60 -37.30 -23.03
CA VAL A 614 104.60 -38.36 -23.04
C VAL A 614 105.97 -37.74 -23.29
N ARG A 615 106.91 -37.96 -22.37
CA ARG A 615 108.30 -37.53 -22.53
C ARG A 615 109.19 -38.76 -22.66
N VAL A 616 109.98 -38.80 -23.73
CA VAL A 616 110.92 -39.89 -24.03
C VAL A 616 112.32 -39.29 -24.04
N GLU A 617 113.19 -39.80 -23.18
CA GLU A 617 114.61 -39.40 -23.12
C GLU A 617 115.49 -40.63 -23.27
N GLY A 618 116.60 -40.50 -23.99
CA GLY A 618 117.58 -41.56 -24.13
C GLY A 618 118.92 -41.01 -24.60
N THR A 619 119.97 -41.81 -24.46
CA THR A 619 121.34 -41.42 -24.77
C THR A 619 121.72 -41.90 -26.16
N LEU A 620 122.19 -41.00 -27.03
CA LEU A 620 122.61 -41.35 -28.39
C LEU A 620 123.93 -42.14 -28.35
N GLY A 621 123.96 -43.34 -28.93
CA GLY A 621 125.18 -44.15 -29.01
C GLY A 621 126.26 -43.45 -29.85
N THR A 622 127.53 -43.73 -29.55
CA THR A 622 128.71 -43.04 -30.13
C THR A 622 128.83 -43.09 -31.65
N ASN A 623 128.07 -43.98 -32.30
CA ASN A 623 128.05 -44.16 -33.74
C ASN A 623 126.89 -43.39 -34.40
N GLY A 624 126.00 -42.79 -33.59
CA GLY A 624 124.83 -42.01 -34.01
C GLY A 624 123.61 -42.83 -34.44
N TRP A 625 123.72 -44.15 -34.54
CA TRP A 625 122.70 -45.00 -35.19
C TRP A 625 121.71 -45.70 -34.24
N TYR A 626 121.88 -45.59 -32.93
CA TYR A 626 120.90 -46.11 -31.97
C TYR A 626 120.88 -45.28 -30.68
N ILE A 627 119.76 -45.32 -29.97
CA ILE A 627 119.58 -44.71 -28.65
C ILE A 627 119.51 -45.84 -27.62
N SER A 628 120.34 -45.78 -26.59
CA SER A 628 120.27 -46.69 -25.44
C SER A 628 119.74 -45.97 -24.20
N ASP A 629 119.31 -46.75 -23.20
CA ASP A 629 118.81 -46.23 -21.91
C ASP A 629 117.58 -45.31 -22.04
N VAL A 630 116.62 -45.72 -22.87
CA VAL A 630 115.38 -44.95 -23.09
C VAL A 630 114.48 -45.02 -21.86
N THR A 631 114.19 -43.86 -21.26
CA THR A 631 113.17 -43.70 -20.23
C THR A 631 111.94 -43.01 -20.84
N VAL A 632 110.78 -43.63 -20.64
CA VAL A 632 109.49 -43.04 -21.05
C VAL A 632 108.72 -42.67 -19.79
N THR A 633 108.38 -41.40 -19.64
CA THR A 633 107.57 -40.91 -18.52
C THR A 633 106.23 -40.41 -19.03
N PHE A 634 105.17 -40.92 -18.42
CA PHE A 634 103.80 -40.47 -18.65
C PHE A 634 103.39 -39.53 -17.53
N THR A 635 102.91 -38.34 -17.87
CA THR A 635 102.30 -37.44 -16.90
C THR A 635 100.90 -37.09 -17.38
N ALA A 636 99.89 -37.46 -16.58
CA ALA A 636 98.52 -37.05 -16.78
C ALA A 636 98.29 -35.67 -16.13
N SER A 637 97.57 -34.78 -16.81
CA SER A 637 97.07 -33.52 -16.22
C SER A 637 95.62 -33.65 -15.83
#